data_AF-A0A819K6M3-F1
#
_entry.id   AF-A0A819K6M3-F1
#
_cell.length_a   1.000
_cell.length_b   1.000
_cell.length_c   1.000
_cell.angle_alpha   90.00
_cell.angle_beta   90.00
_cell.angle_gamma   90.00
#
_symmetry.space_group_name_H-M   'P 1'
#
loop_
_entity.id
_entity.type
_entity.pdbx_description
1 polymer ?
#
loop_
_entity_poly.entity_id
_entity_poly.type
_entity_poly.pdbx_seq_one_letter_code
_entity_poly.pdbx_strand_id
1 'polypeptide(L)'
;MLALKNYFVNLNIYELSTDSTATDEEKEHERRSNIISTRIFVIVFIIVLVGLAIIMKTRSRNTLIIVENPSEDQFTNLPSDTHCSCSRISLTYGEFISIQTRYHQICSSDFISDRWIKTINFGLNTTYFSAYDFRTEGSAIFQSLESFCRLSKDYAIQSIDSFNKDLFITPEALKESVFQSQTNVTIHQFQLSSSIEFTAQLELIQKLIAGNRFLSALQTDYMQWYMPWQDNAVLIQVHNRAFLDTQQFSSCSCRIDIDCNIESMIFNEFEQPYIEYLPPDDTTLMKIPGMLHSCLPVNTILLSTLECFYNQTCLNNLVSLLPTTETFTAMSQFEQSRYKLNSTIQTIIDNLMIEEWVINISYKKYYDQCGPISCTYFKNEKYDWKFVLTQLIGLLGSLIMVCSFIIENIVKFIQRRPSQNTESIPYLQQKTIHQPSEFQFKELEKIYSSNLYCPCSTDSMSYSTFITIEPYFHQVCLSDITSDAWINYVKGDNLRNAYYSRLAYRNSGVYQFQLLSMLCQHAQQTVNISIKTFLQTQFLSSQVISQNRFETKVNSTINDWKSETIDQFLQTIKMFQAVSHGNQLMSQQFIYYMDSNGIKLNLKVQEYLNCSCTRSSSCLFPIVEGLMKSTLECFYNLSCMIELDRYFYFPLGSSFNFSPLNENLSPPNETIESIINRLMIDSWTSNISFSSYYDICSPSSCTYEYISRSDLFFVITTILGICSGLSLGLKLLTLIILRFIENTINNNSFNGFITMIKNLFVCNTEKRLINRFHFIFLLLILCVIFIFSAFKPKSVTIQIIKPSLSNYKDLLKDHYYSLQCSCSQISIPYETFLNIEPHFHDLCSSQFISDEWIYYLYGEGNLFHRFSFDDYRYSAPGQFLLLSSFCKLSQEKVNHTLSRLLASYFINSQLLSENHLIEQIEIILNRLQSTTFNSFLNLLNLIREIIGSNMIMNVWSTNWEYSFQAEFILQVARTEPVNYGECNCGLSFKCTQSSGGMMSGCYPLESILQTKLYCFYDQNCIDSSGNFTSLNMSTLEKSQFNLNSTIESILNNLMIEEYKTNLSYENYFNQCQPLSCSYSYIKTHDVTQTITSLISLYGGLVIITRCLAIIFVKIYQNNKNRINPEALQQNI
;
A
#
# COMPACT_ATOMS: atom_id res chain seq x y z
N MET A 1 -14.08 -55.92 -61.07
CA MET A 1 -13.77 -56.49 -59.74
C MET A 1 -12.97 -57.80 -59.82
N LEU A 2 -13.34 -58.77 -60.67
CA LEU A 2 -12.59 -60.03 -60.87
C LEU A 2 -11.13 -59.83 -61.33
N ALA A 3 -10.87 -58.86 -62.21
CA ALA A 3 -9.51 -58.53 -62.67
C ALA A 3 -8.62 -57.91 -61.59
N LEU A 4 -9.20 -57.16 -60.64
CA LEU A 4 -8.47 -56.57 -59.52
C LEU A 4 -8.07 -57.65 -58.51
N LYS A 5 -8.97 -58.62 -58.27
CA LYS A 5 -8.72 -59.78 -57.41
C LYS A 5 -7.58 -60.63 -57.96
N ASN A 6 -7.58 -60.95 -59.27
CA ASN A 6 -6.49 -61.70 -59.88
C ASN A 6 -5.15 -60.95 -59.88
N TYR A 7 -5.16 -59.62 -59.99
CA TYR A 7 -3.95 -58.80 -59.92
C TYR A 7 -3.31 -58.82 -58.52
N PHE A 8 -4.09 -58.64 -57.46
CA PHE A 8 -3.58 -58.70 -56.09
C PHE A 8 -3.18 -60.11 -55.65
N VAL A 9 -3.84 -61.15 -56.16
CA VAL A 9 -3.51 -62.56 -55.85
C VAL A 9 -2.14 -62.97 -56.39
N ASN A 10 -1.73 -62.39 -57.53
CA ASN A 10 -0.45 -62.67 -58.21
C ASN A 10 0.59 -61.55 -58.03
N LEU A 11 0.39 -60.61 -57.10
CA LEU A 11 1.30 -59.50 -56.88
C LEU A 11 2.64 -60.04 -56.35
N ASN A 12 3.71 -59.83 -57.11
CA ASN A 12 5.08 -60.18 -56.74
C ASN A 12 5.96 -58.94 -56.89
N ILE A 13 6.48 -58.43 -55.78
CA ILE A 13 7.31 -57.21 -55.73
C ILE A 13 8.78 -57.51 -56.07
N TYR A 14 9.22 -58.77 -55.91
CA TYR A 14 10.59 -59.20 -56.16
C TYR A 14 10.72 -59.81 -57.56
N GLU A 15 11.61 -59.27 -58.40
CA GLU A 15 11.87 -59.79 -59.75
C GLU A 15 12.51 -61.18 -59.68
N LEU A 16 12.04 -62.10 -60.54
CA LEU A 16 12.64 -63.44 -60.68
C LEU A 16 14.03 -63.30 -61.31
N SER A 17 15.01 -63.99 -60.72
CA SER A 17 16.37 -64.03 -61.27
C SER A 17 16.35 -64.70 -62.65
N THR A 18 16.95 -64.05 -63.65
CA THR A 18 17.09 -64.60 -65.00
C THR A 18 18.31 -65.51 -65.08
N ASP A 19 18.39 -66.52 -64.23
CA ASP A 19 19.42 -67.56 -64.36
C ASP A 19 18.90 -68.66 -65.28
N SER A 20 19.55 -68.83 -66.42
CA SER A 20 19.14 -69.77 -67.47
C SER A 20 19.47 -71.24 -67.14
N THR A 21 20.00 -71.52 -65.95
CA THR A 21 20.45 -72.85 -65.53
C THR A 21 19.57 -73.53 -64.46
N ALA A 22 18.56 -72.84 -63.90
CA ALA A 22 17.69 -73.38 -62.86
C ALA A 22 16.58 -74.29 -63.41
N THR A 23 16.33 -75.42 -62.72
CA THR A 23 15.30 -76.41 -63.07
C THR A 23 13.88 -75.87 -62.86
N ASP A 24 12.88 -76.43 -63.55
CA ASP A 24 11.49 -75.94 -63.48
C ASP A 24 10.87 -76.03 -62.07
N GLU A 25 11.34 -76.96 -61.22
CA GLU A 25 10.94 -77.02 -59.80
C GLU A 25 11.58 -75.92 -58.94
N GLU A 26 12.82 -75.51 -59.22
CA GLU A 26 13.51 -74.41 -58.52
C GLU A 26 12.86 -73.06 -58.84
N LYS A 27 12.44 -72.83 -60.09
CA LYS A 27 11.71 -71.61 -60.50
C LYS A 27 10.31 -71.52 -59.87
N GLU A 28 9.60 -72.64 -59.72
CA GLU A 28 8.30 -72.70 -59.04
C GLU A 28 8.46 -72.44 -57.52
N HIS A 29 9.53 -72.98 -56.91
CA HIS A 29 9.85 -72.75 -55.49
C HIS A 29 10.28 -71.29 -55.23
N GLU A 30 11.11 -70.70 -56.09
CA GLU A 30 11.52 -69.28 -56.03
C GLU A 30 10.32 -68.35 -56.23
N ARG A 31 9.42 -68.66 -57.18
CA ARG A 31 8.17 -67.91 -57.40
C ARG A 31 7.25 -67.95 -56.17
N ARG A 32 7.11 -69.11 -55.51
CA ARG A 32 6.31 -69.22 -54.27
C ARG A 32 6.96 -68.47 -53.11
N SER A 33 8.29 -68.53 -52.98
CA SER A 33 9.06 -67.77 -51.99
C SER A 33 8.88 -66.25 -52.17
N ASN A 34 8.96 -65.76 -53.41
CA ASN A 34 8.82 -64.34 -53.74
C ASN A 34 7.39 -63.81 -53.52
N ILE A 35 6.36 -64.62 -53.78
CA ILE A 35 4.96 -64.28 -53.46
C ILE A 35 4.73 -64.25 -51.95
N ILE A 36 5.31 -65.19 -51.19
CA ILE A 36 5.21 -65.20 -49.72
C ILE A 36 5.95 -64.00 -49.12
N SER A 37 7.15 -63.70 -49.60
CA SER A 37 7.95 -62.53 -49.19
C SER A 37 7.21 -61.21 -49.48
N THR A 38 6.55 -61.12 -50.64
CA THR A 38 5.70 -59.98 -51.01
C THR A 38 4.50 -59.81 -50.05
N ARG A 39 3.85 -60.91 -49.63
CA ARG A 39 2.73 -60.84 -48.68
C ARG A 39 3.18 -60.46 -47.27
N ILE A 40 4.31 -60.99 -46.81
CA ILE A 40 4.92 -60.62 -45.53
C ILE A 40 5.31 -59.15 -45.55
N PHE A 41 5.94 -58.66 -46.63
CA PHE A 41 6.26 -57.25 -46.80
C PHE A 41 5.02 -56.37 -46.69
N VAL A 42 3.95 -56.67 -47.43
CA VAL A 42 2.71 -55.85 -47.40
C VAL A 42 2.07 -55.85 -46.01
N ILE A 43 2.02 -57.01 -45.32
CA ILE A 43 1.43 -57.10 -43.97
C ILE A 43 2.28 -56.33 -42.95
N VAL A 44 3.60 -56.54 -42.94
CA VAL A 44 4.52 -55.84 -42.03
C VAL A 44 4.49 -54.34 -42.30
N PHE A 45 4.46 -53.92 -43.56
CA PHE A 45 4.37 -52.53 -43.96
C PHE A 45 3.07 -51.87 -43.47
N ILE A 46 1.92 -52.55 -43.60
CA ILE A 46 0.64 -52.06 -43.09
C ILE A 46 0.66 -51.99 -41.55
N ILE A 47 1.20 -53.00 -40.86
CA ILE A 47 1.30 -53.01 -39.39
C ILE A 47 2.18 -51.86 -38.89
N VAL A 48 3.32 -51.62 -39.52
CA VAL A 48 4.22 -50.51 -39.16
C VAL A 48 3.54 -49.16 -39.43
N LEU A 49 2.85 -48.98 -40.56
CA LEU A 49 2.12 -47.75 -40.84
C LEU A 49 0.97 -47.49 -39.86
N VAL A 50 0.19 -48.52 -39.52
CA VAL A 50 -0.91 -48.41 -38.55
C VAL A 50 -0.35 -48.14 -37.15
N GLY A 51 0.73 -48.83 -36.75
CA GLY A 51 1.41 -48.61 -35.48
C GLY A 51 1.95 -47.18 -35.34
N LEU A 52 2.62 -46.67 -36.38
CA LEU A 52 3.10 -45.29 -36.41
C LEU A 52 1.94 -44.28 -36.37
N ALA A 53 0.86 -44.52 -37.10
CA ALA A 53 -0.33 -43.67 -37.10
C ALA A 53 -0.99 -43.62 -35.71
N ILE A 54 -1.08 -44.77 -35.03
CA ILE A 54 -1.63 -44.86 -33.66
C ILE A 54 -0.72 -44.09 -32.70
N ILE A 55 0.59 -44.37 -32.69
CA ILE A 55 1.56 -43.70 -31.80
C ILE A 55 1.54 -42.18 -31.99
N MET A 56 1.53 -41.71 -33.25
CA MET A 56 1.46 -40.29 -33.57
C MET A 56 0.11 -39.69 -33.13
N LYS A 57 -1.00 -40.41 -33.23
CA LYS A 57 -2.32 -39.91 -32.83
C LYS A 57 -2.56 -39.92 -31.31
N THR A 58 -1.93 -40.85 -30.58
CA THR A 58 -2.05 -40.96 -29.12
C THR A 58 -1.16 -39.98 -28.38
N ARG A 59 -0.14 -39.42 -29.03
CA ARG A 59 0.74 -38.41 -28.43
C ARG A 59 0.00 -37.07 -28.37
N SER A 60 -0.26 -36.57 -27.16
CA SER A 60 -0.74 -35.21 -26.95
C SER A 60 0.41 -34.23 -27.05
N ARG A 61 0.11 -33.02 -27.52
CA ARG A 61 1.02 -31.89 -27.48
C ARG A 61 0.38 -30.79 -26.66
N ASN A 62 1.12 -30.27 -25.69
CA ASN A 62 0.78 -29.00 -25.05
C ASN A 62 1.14 -27.91 -26.06
N THR A 63 0.14 -27.28 -26.63
CA THR A 63 0.33 -26.08 -27.45
C THR A 63 0.09 -24.87 -26.57
N LEU A 64 1.10 -24.01 -26.45
CA LEU A 64 0.95 -22.70 -25.85
C LEU A 64 0.11 -21.84 -26.81
N ILE A 65 -1.06 -21.41 -26.37
CA ILE A 65 -1.89 -20.46 -27.11
C ILE A 65 -1.61 -19.08 -26.55
N ILE A 66 -1.31 -18.14 -27.44
CA ILE A 66 -1.09 -16.74 -27.14
C ILE A 66 -2.26 -15.96 -27.72
N VAL A 67 -3.02 -15.27 -26.87
CA VAL A 67 -4.07 -14.33 -27.27
C VAL A 67 -3.54 -12.93 -27.03
N GLU A 68 -3.27 -12.20 -28.11
CA GLU A 68 -2.80 -10.81 -28.03
C GLU A 68 -3.97 -9.85 -27.80
N ASN A 69 -3.78 -8.90 -26.89
CA ASN A 69 -4.74 -7.83 -26.55
C ASN A 69 -6.21 -8.29 -26.40
N PRO A 70 -6.52 -9.24 -25.49
CA PRO A 70 -7.87 -9.75 -25.34
C PRO A 70 -8.81 -8.70 -24.77
N SER A 71 -10.02 -8.63 -25.35
CA SER A 71 -11.14 -7.90 -24.75
C SER A 71 -11.61 -8.56 -23.44
N GLU A 72 -12.28 -7.78 -22.59
CA GLU A 72 -12.89 -8.21 -21.33
C GLU A 72 -13.73 -9.49 -21.50
N ASP A 73 -14.61 -9.53 -22.51
CA ASP A 73 -15.45 -10.69 -22.83
C ASP A 73 -14.63 -11.91 -23.30
N GLN A 74 -13.49 -11.68 -23.96
CA GLN A 74 -12.62 -12.79 -24.35
C GLN A 74 -11.89 -13.36 -23.15
N PHE A 75 -11.37 -12.50 -22.26
CA PHE A 75 -10.65 -12.91 -21.06
C PHE A 75 -11.51 -13.70 -20.08
N THR A 76 -12.76 -13.30 -19.86
CA THR A 76 -13.71 -14.02 -19.00
C THR A 76 -13.98 -15.45 -19.47
N ASN A 77 -13.91 -15.68 -20.79
CA ASN A 77 -14.10 -17.00 -21.40
C ASN A 77 -12.82 -17.85 -21.46
N LEU A 78 -11.67 -17.33 -21.01
CA LEU A 78 -10.41 -18.09 -21.01
C LEU A 78 -10.32 -19.09 -19.84
N PRO A 79 -9.59 -20.21 -20.01
CA PRO A 79 -9.37 -21.21 -18.97
C PRO A 79 -8.80 -20.65 -17.66
N SER A 80 -8.95 -21.38 -16.56
CA SER A 80 -8.49 -20.94 -15.23
C SER A 80 -6.98 -20.78 -15.10
N ASP A 81 -6.21 -21.52 -15.89
CA ASP A 81 -4.75 -21.52 -15.97
C ASP A 81 -4.18 -20.48 -16.95
N THR A 82 -4.98 -19.47 -17.30
CA THR A 82 -4.56 -18.41 -18.24
C THR A 82 -3.79 -17.32 -17.52
N HIS A 83 -2.57 -17.05 -17.97
CA HIS A 83 -1.71 -15.98 -17.47
C HIS A 83 -1.70 -14.80 -18.45
N CYS A 84 -2.13 -13.64 -17.99
CA CYS A 84 -2.31 -12.45 -18.82
C CYS A 84 -1.52 -11.28 -18.26
N SER A 85 -0.39 -10.90 -18.85
CA SER A 85 0.42 -9.79 -18.35
C SER A 85 -0.25 -8.44 -18.63
N CYS A 86 -0.34 -7.57 -17.63
CA CYS A 86 -0.84 -6.20 -17.79
C CYS A 86 0.20 -5.32 -18.51
N SER A 87 -0.28 -4.33 -19.27
CA SER A 87 0.55 -3.24 -19.80
C SER A 87 0.96 -2.23 -18.73
N ARG A 88 0.09 -1.98 -17.74
CA ARG A 88 0.37 -1.16 -16.55
C ARG A 88 0.22 -2.04 -15.31
N ILE A 89 1.33 -2.22 -14.57
CA ILE A 89 1.38 -3.10 -13.39
C ILE A 89 0.96 -2.36 -12.11
N SER A 90 1.02 -1.03 -12.12
CA SER A 90 0.73 -0.16 -10.99
C SER A 90 -0.38 0.80 -11.40
N LEU A 91 -1.52 0.70 -10.73
CA LEU A 91 -2.70 1.54 -10.91
C LEU A 91 -2.97 2.29 -9.61
N THR A 92 -3.61 3.45 -9.65
CA THR A 92 -4.09 4.08 -8.42
C THR A 92 -5.52 3.65 -8.15
N TYR A 93 -5.91 3.47 -6.88
CA TYR A 93 -7.28 3.07 -6.54
C TYR A 93 -8.33 4.05 -7.09
N GLY A 94 -8.01 5.34 -7.16
CA GLY A 94 -8.90 6.38 -7.70
C GLY A 94 -9.24 6.23 -9.19
N GLU A 95 -8.48 5.44 -9.97
CA GLU A 95 -8.79 5.18 -11.38
C GLU A 95 -10.03 4.30 -11.55
N PHE A 96 -10.35 3.45 -10.57
CA PHE A 96 -11.43 2.45 -10.68
C PHE A 96 -12.36 2.36 -9.46
N ILE A 97 -12.07 3.07 -8.36
CA ILE A 97 -12.91 3.20 -7.18
C ILE A 97 -13.36 4.65 -7.02
N SER A 98 -14.62 4.85 -6.65
CA SER A 98 -15.14 6.13 -6.18
C SER A 98 -15.79 5.95 -4.81
N ILE A 99 -15.38 6.78 -3.85
CA ILE A 99 -15.87 6.77 -2.47
C ILE A 99 -16.54 8.12 -2.19
N GLN A 100 -17.75 8.07 -1.64
CA GLN A 100 -18.48 9.24 -1.13
C GLN A 100 -18.97 8.95 0.29
N THR A 101 -19.16 9.98 1.09
CA THR A 101 -19.59 9.85 2.50
C THR A 101 -20.89 10.60 2.73
N ARG A 102 -21.81 9.96 3.45
CA ARG A 102 -23.00 10.60 4.03
C ARG A 102 -22.74 10.82 5.52
N TYR A 103 -22.78 12.08 5.95
CA TYR A 103 -22.57 12.45 7.35
C TYR A 103 -23.88 12.44 8.15
N HIS A 104 -23.75 12.32 9.47
CA HIS A 104 -24.87 12.38 10.41
C HIS A 104 -25.61 13.72 10.30
N GLN A 105 -26.95 13.69 10.47
CA GLN A 105 -27.84 14.85 10.27
C GLN A 105 -27.43 16.07 11.11
N ILE A 106 -26.85 15.87 12.29
CA ILE A 106 -26.31 16.93 13.15
C ILE A 106 -25.34 17.86 12.39
N CYS A 107 -24.53 17.29 11.50
CA CYS A 107 -23.51 18.00 10.73
C CYS A 107 -24.05 18.83 9.55
N SER A 108 -25.36 18.88 9.40
CA SER A 108 -26.07 19.78 8.49
C SER A 108 -27.28 20.46 9.15
N SER A 109 -27.39 20.37 10.48
CA SER A 109 -28.50 20.95 11.25
C SER A 109 -28.23 22.40 11.67
N ASP A 110 -29.26 23.08 12.17
CA ASP A 110 -29.13 24.41 12.77
C ASP A 110 -28.20 24.42 14.00
N PHE A 111 -28.01 23.28 14.68
CA PHE A 111 -27.30 23.19 15.96
C PHE A 111 -25.77 23.35 15.86
N ILE A 112 -25.21 23.31 14.65
CA ILE A 112 -23.80 23.65 14.40
C ILE A 112 -23.64 25.02 13.74
N SER A 113 -24.73 25.78 13.61
CA SER A 113 -24.71 27.10 12.95
C SER A 113 -24.30 28.21 13.91
N ASP A 114 -23.67 29.26 13.38
CA ASP A 114 -23.38 30.50 14.11
C ASP A 114 -24.63 31.09 14.79
N ARG A 115 -25.80 30.94 14.17
CA ARG A 115 -27.08 31.46 14.68
C ARG A 115 -27.48 30.77 15.99
N TRP A 116 -27.38 29.45 16.04
CA TRP A 116 -27.62 28.69 17.26
C TRP A 116 -26.57 28.99 18.33
N ILE A 117 -25.28 28.94 17.97
CA ILE A 117 -24.17 29.16 18.91
C ILE A 117 -24.23 30.56 19.53
N LYS A 118 -24.55 31.60 18.75
CA LYS A 118 -24.72 32.97 19.26
C LYS A 118 -25.94 33.10 20.19
N THR A 119 -27.02 32.38 19.91
CA THR A 119 -28.25 32.40 20.72
C THR A 119 -28.02 31.90 22.15
N ILE A 120 -27.15 30.90 22.31
CA ILE A 120 -26.83 30.29 23.60
C ILE A 120 -25.57 30.86 24.26
N ASN A 121 -24.94 31.90 23.68
CA ASN A 121 -23.82 32.58 24.30
C ASN A 121 -24.32 33.80 25.11
N PHE A 122 -23.97 33.83 26.39
CA PHE A 122 -24.37 34.89 27.32
C PHE A 122 -23.27 35.94 27.57
N GLY A 123 -22.17 35.90 26.82
CA GLY A 123 -21.07 36.87 26.86
C GLY A 123 -20.48 36.99 28.25
N LEU A 124 -20.54 38.20 28.83
CA LEU A 124 -20.01 38.48 30.17
C LEU A 124 -20.78 37.73 31.27
N ASN A 125 -22.04 37.34 31.03
CA ASN A 125 -22.85 36.63 32.01
C ASN A 125 -22.62 35.11 32.01
N THR A 126 -21.84 34.58 31.06
CA THR A 126 -21.67 33.13 30.87
C THR A 126 -21.18 32.44 32.14
N THR A 127 -20.17 32.99 32.81
CA THR A 127 -19.62 32.40 34.04
C THR A 127 -20.40 32.79 35.30
N TYR A 128 -21.49 33.56 35.21
CA TYR A 128 -22.32 33.90 36.38
C TYR A 128 -23.33 32.80 36.73
N PHE A 129 -23.75 32.01 35.74
CA PHE A 129 -24.59 30.84 35.98
C PHE A 129 -23.83 29.74 36.72
N SER A 130 -24.56 28.77 37.27
CA SER A 130 -23.92 27.56 37.81
C SER A 130 -23.07 26.88 36.74
N ALA A 131 -21.90 26.33 37.08
CA ALA A 131 -21.10 25.61 36.09
C ALA A 131 -21.84 24.40 35.48
N TYR A 132 -22.83 23.85 36.19
CA TYR A 132 -23.71 22.78 35.71
C TYR A 132 -24.87 23.27 34.85
N ASP A 133 -25.04 24.60 34.76
CA ASP A 133 -26.07 25.23 33.96
C ASP A 133 -25.72 25.15 32.48
N PHE A 134 -26.66 24.69 31.67
CA PHE A 134 -26.50 24.62 30.21
C PHE A 134 -26.06 25.95 29.60
N ARG A 135 -26.45 27.09 30.17
CA ARG A 135 -26.10 28.42 29.66
C ARG A 135 -24.62 28.80 29.89
N THR A 136 -23.92 28.10 30.78
CA THR A 136 -22.48 28.32 31.03
C THR A 136 -21.62 27.74 29.92
N GLU A 137 -21.91 26.50 29.49
CA GLU A 137 -21.07 25.78 28.53
C GLU A 137 -21.75 25.47 27.19
N GLY A 138 -23.04 25.77 27.04
CA GLY A 138 -23.82 25.45 25.85
C GLY A 138 -23.16 25.95 24.56
N SER A 139 -22.69 27.20 24.51
CA SER A 139 -22.01 27.73 23.32
C SER A 139 -20.73 26.96 22.99
N ALA A 140 -19.94 26.56 23.99
CA ALA A 140 -18.70 25.82 23.80
C ALA A 140 -18.94 24.37 23.37
N ILE A 141 -19.96 23.71 23.94
CA ILE A 141 -20.40 22.36 23.57
C ILE A 141 -20.79 22.31 22.08
N PHE A 142 -21.59 23.28 21.60
CA PHE A 142 -22.03 23.30 20.21
C PHE A 142 -20.97 23.80 19.23
N GLN A 143 -20.03 24.64 19.69
CA GLN A 143 -18.79 24.91 18.94
C GLN A 143 -17.95 23.63 18.80
N SER A 144 -17.79 22.85 19.87
CA SER A 144 -17.09 21.55 19.83
C SER A 144 -17.73 20.62 18.80
N LEU A 145 -19.06 20.56 18.78
CA LEU A 145 -19.83 19.74 17.85
C LEU A 145 -19.66 20.18 16.38
N GLU A 146 -19.63 21.49 16.13
CA GLU A 146 -19.28 22.05 14.81
C GLU A 146 -17.86 21.64 14.40
N SER A 147 -16.89 21.82 15.30
CA SER A 147 -15.50 21.44 15.07
C SER A 147 -15.36 19.95 14.78
N PHE A 148 -16.04 19.07 15.52
CA PHE A 148 -16.03 17.63 15.23
C PHE A 148 -16.62 17.29 13.87
N CYS A 149 -17.77 17.87 13.52
CA CYS A 149 -18.37 17.68 12.20
C CYS A 149 -17.43 18.13 11.07
N ARG A 150 -16.73 19.24 11.24
CA ARG A 150 -15.78 19.75 10.23
C ARG A 150 -14.49 18.93 10.19
N LEU A 151 -13.86 18.67 11.34
CA LEU A 151 -12.64 17.87 11.42
C LEU A 151 -12.84 16.46 10.86
N SER A 152 -13.96 15.80 11.17
CA SER A 152 -14.25 14.49 10.61
C SER A 152 -14.49 14.53 9.10
N LYS A 153 -15.11 15.60 8.56
CA LYS A 153 -15.24 15.82 7.12
C LYS A 153 -13.88 15.99 6.45
N ASP A 154 -13.07 16.93 6.96
CA ASP A 154 -11.75 17.25 6.42
C ASP A 154 -10.83 16.01 6.47
N TYR A 155 -10.81 15.30 7.61
CA TYR A 155 -10.02 14.09 7.79
C TYR A 155 -10.46 12.95 6.84
N ALA A 156 -11.77 12.75 6.68
CA ALA A 156 -12.30 11.72 5.77
C ALA A 156 -11.97 12.05 4.30
N ILE A 157 -12.13 13.30 3.86
CA ILE A 157 -11.78 13.73 2.50
C ILE A 157 -10.29 13.48 2.24
N GLN A 158 -9.42 13.88 3.17
CA GLN A 158 -7.98 13.69 3.01
C GLN A 158 -7.57 12.21 3.03
N SER A 159 -8.24 11.40 3.87
CA SER A 159 -8.06 9.95 3.90
C SER A 159 -8.48 9.31 2.58
N ILE A 160 -9.62 9.71 2.00
CA ILE A 160 -10.08 9.26 0.67
C ILE A 160 -9.08 9.70 -0.42
N ASP A 161 -8.58 10.92 -0.36
CA ASP A 161 -7.58 11.42 -1.32
C ASP A 161 -6.26 10.64 -1.23
N SER A 162 -5.83 10.27 -0.02
CA SER A 162 -4.68 9.40 0.19
C SER A 162 -4.93 8.02 -0.40
N PHE A 163 -6.06 7.39 -0.06
CA PHE A 163 -6.46 6.08 -0.57
C PHE A 163 -6.53 6.06 -2.10
N ASN A 164 -7.11 7.10 -2.72
CA ASN A 164 -7.20 7.22 -4.16
C ASN A 164 -5.84 7.31 -4.85
N LYS A 165 -4.79 7.76 -4.15
CA LYS A 165 -3.39 7.82 -4.60
C LYS A 165 -2.59 6.56 -4.23
N ASP A 166 -3.14 5.66 -3.44
CA ASP A 166 -2.50 4.39 -3.11
C ASP A 166 -2.49 3.46 -4.32
N LEU A 167 -1.43 2.63 -4.40
CA LEU A 167 -1.16 1.81 -5.56
C LEU A 167 -1.81 0.44 -5.41
N PHE A 168 -2.61 0.08 -6.40
CA PHE A 168 -3.03 -1.27 -6.68
C PHE A 168 -2.03 -1.91 -7.65
N ILE A 169 -1.22 -2.85 -7.16
CA ILE A 169 -0.16 -3.50 -7.94
C ILE A 169 -0.63 -4.88 -8.40
N THR A 170 -0.71 -5.06 -9.71
CA THR A 170 -1.03 -6.37 -10.31
C THR A 170 -0.24 -6.60 -11.61
N PRO A 171 0.69 -7.57 -11.64
CA PRO A 171 1.45 -7.88 -12.86
C PRO A 171 0.61 -8.61 -13.90
N GLU A 172 -0.50 -9.22 -13.48
CA GLU A 172 -1.41 -9.97 -14.33
C GLU A 172 -2.84 -9.44 -14.24
N ALA A 173 -3.63 -9.64 -15.29
CA ALA A 173 -5.03 -9.30 -15.33
C ALA A 173 -5.81 -10.23 -14.38
N LEU A 174 -6.48 -9.65 -13.39
CA LEU A 174 -7.23 -10.40 -12.40
C LEU A 174 -8.64 -10.70 -12.92
N LYS A 175 -9.13 -11.91 -12.63
CA LYS A 175 -10.55 -12.24 -12.79
C LYS A 175 -11.41 -11.38 -11.86
N GLU A 176 -12.60 -11.03 -12.30
CA GLU A 176 -13.50 -10.12 -11.57
C GLU A 176 -13.73 -10.56 -10.11
N SER A 177 -13.95 -11.85 -9.85
CA SER A 177 -14.16 -12.36 -8.50
C SER A 177 -12.95 -12.15 -7.57
N VAL A 178 -11.73 -12.30 -8.10
CA VAL A 178 -10.48 -12.11 -7.34
C VAL A 178 -10.24 -10.63 -7.10
N PHE A 179 -10.39 -9.83 -8.14
CA PHE A 179 -10.32 -8.37 -8.06
C PHE A 179 -11.29 -7.83 -7.00
N GLN A 180 -12.59 -8.17 -7.08
CA GLN A 180 -13.60 -7.72 -6.12
C GLN A 180 -13.26 -8.14 -4.69
N SER A 181 -12.82 -9.39 -4.48
CA SER A 181 -12.44 -9.86 -3.14
C SER A 181 -11.27 -9.06 -2.56
N GLN A 182 -10.21 -8.83 -3.35
CA GLN A 182 -9.05 -8.07 -2.90
C GLN A 182 -9.44 -6.62 -2.61
N THR A 183 -10.15 -5.97 -3.53
CA THR A 183 -10.54 -4.57 -3.39
C THR A 183 -11.48 -4.35 -2.19
N ASN A 184 -12.45 -5.23 -1.95
CA ASN A 184 -13.35 -5.12 -0.79
C ASN A 184 -12.62 -5.23 0.55
N VAL A 185 -11.60 -6.10 0.65
CA VAL A 185 -10.78 -6.22 1.87
C VAL A 185 -10.00 -4.93 2.11
N THR A 186 -9.36 -4.38 1.08
CA THR A 186 -8.62 -3.12 1.19
C THR A 186 -9.53 -1.96 1.59
N ILE A 187 -10.72 -1.85 0.97
CA ILE A 187 -11.73 -0.83 1.32
C ILE A 187 -12.16 -0.95 2.78
N HIS A 188 -12.50 -2.16 3.23
CA HIS A 188 -12.93 -2.39 4.61
C HIS A 188 -11.82 -2.01 5.60
N GLN A 189 -10.57 -2.36 5.28
CA GLN A 189 -9.41 -1.97 6.08
C GLN A 189 -9.26 -0.44 6.14
N PHE A 190 -9.37 0.25 5.00
CA PHE A 190 -9.32 1.71 4.92
C PHE A 190 -10.37 2.39 5.81
N GLN A 191 -11.64 1.97 5.73
CA GLN A 191 -12.74 2.53 6.54
C GLN A 191 -12.47 2.39 8.05
N LEU A 192 -11.96 1.22 8.45
CA LEU A 192 -11.66 0.91 9.84
C LEU A 192 -10.44 1.71 10.34
N SER A 193 -9.34 1.72 9.58
CA SER A 193 -8.10 2.39 9.98
C SER A 193 -8.27 3.89 10.13
N SER A 194 -8.98 4.54 9.20
CA SER A 194 -9.23 5.98 9.26
C SER A 194 -10.00 6.39 10.52
N SER A 195 -11.03 5.62 10.89
CA SER A 195 -11.83 5.93 12.08
C SER A 195 -11.05 5.73 13.38
N ILE A 196 -10.25 4.66 13.44
CA ILE A 196 -9.40 4.32 14.58
C ILE A 196 -8.31 5.37 14.80
N GLU A 197 -7.60 5.79 13.75
CA GLU A 197 -6.48 6.72 13.88
C GLU A 197 -6.95 8.08 14.41
N PHE A 198 -8.07 8.60 13.88
CA PHE A 198 -8.67 9.85 14.36
C PHE A 198 -9.06 9.76 15.85
N THR A 199 -9.73 8.67 16.23
CA THR A 199 -10.20 8.45 17.60
C THR A 199 -9.05 8.32 18.59
N ALA A 200 -7.99 7.57 18.22
CA ALA A 200 -6.82 7.41 19.05
C ALA A 200 -6.11 8.75 19.32
N GLN A 201 -6.00 9.62 18.30
CA GLN A 201 -5.42 10.95 18.47
C GLN A 201 -6.28 11.83 19.40
N LEU A 202 -7.60 11.82 19.21
CA LEU A 202 -8.54 12.57 20.07
C LEU A 202 -8.42 12.15 21.54
N GLU A 203 -8.46 10.84 21.82
CA GLU A 203 -8.33 10.30 23.17
C GLU A 203 -6.99 10.69 23.83
N LEU A 204 -5.89 10.61 23.09
CA LEU A 204 -4.57 11.00 23.61
C LEU A 204 -4.54 12.48 23.98
N ILE A 205 -5.07 13.35 23.12
CA ILE A 205 -5.14 14.79 23.37
C ILE A 205 -5.98 15.07 24.63
N GLN A 206 -7.13 14.42 24.81
CA GLN A 206 -7.95 14.55 26.01
C GLN A 206 -7.20 14.12 27.27
N LYS A 207 -6.49 12.98 27.22
CA LYS A 207 -5.66 12.49 28.34
C LYS A 207 -4.52 13.46 28.66
N LEU A 208 -3.91 14.09 27.67
CA LEU A 208 -2.86 15.10 27.86
C LEU A 208 -3.40 16.40 28.47
N ILE A 209 -4.60 16.85 28.08
CA ILE A 209 -5.28 18.00 28.70
C ILE A 209 -5.61 17.69 30.16
N ALA A 210 -6.22 16.53 30.41
CA ALA A 210 -6.58 16.07 31.75
C ALA A 210 -5.35 15.92 32.66
N GLY A 211 -4.29 15.29 32.14
CA GLY A 211 -3.03 15.09 32.87
C GLY A 211 -2.30 16.39 33.21
N ASN A 212 -2.41 17.42 32.36
CA ASN A 212 -1.89 18.76 32.65
C ASN A 212 -2.81 19.62 33.53
N ARG A 213 -4.06 19.18 33.79
CA ARG A 213 -5.03 19.90 34.61
C ARG A 213 -5.24 21.34 34.12
N PHE A 214 -5.42 21.48 32.82
CA PHE A 214 -5.64 22.79 32.21
C PHE A 214 -6.99 23.39 32.60
N LEU A 215 -6.98 24.68 32.88
CA LEU A 215 -8.15 25.44 33.35
C LEU A 215 -9.06 25.84 32.19
N SER A 216 -10.33 25.41 32.20
CA SER A 216 -11.35 25.98 31.32
C SER A 216 -11.74 27.39 31.77
N ALA A 217 -11.80 28.35 30.85
CA ALA A 217 -12.32 29.67 31.16
C ALA A 217 -13.79 29.66 31.59
N LEU A 218 -14.53 28.59 31.31
CA LEU A 218 -15.92 28.43 31.75
C LEU A 218 -16.07 27.93 33.19
N GLN A 219 -14.95 27.64 33.87
CA GLN A 219 -14.93 27.23 35.28
C GLN A 219 -15.71 25.91 35.54
N THR A 220 -15.69 25.02 34.55
CA THR A 220 -16.35 23.70 34.58
C THR A 220 -15.51 22.65 35.30
N ASP A 221 -14.18 22.72 35.24
CA ASP A 221 -13.26 21.76 35.88
C ASP A 221 -12.77 22.23 37.26
N TYR A 222 -12.92 23.51 37.58
CA TYR A 222 -12.47 24.13 38.83
C TYR A 222 -13.42 25.23 39.32
N MET A 223 -13.21 25.66 40.56
CA MET A 223 -13.82 26.85 41.15
C MET A 223 -12.71 27.75 41.71
N GLN A 224 -12.92 29.06 41.70
CA GLN A 224 -11.93 30.04 42.17
C GLN A 224 -12.51 31.02 43.16
N TRP A 225 -11.74 31.30 44.21
CA TRP A 225 -12.03 32.36 45.16
C TRP A 225 -10.88 33.34 45.19
N TYR A 226 -11.21 34.61 45.39
CA TYR A 226 -10.19 35.60 45.64
C TYR A 226 -10.30 36.19 47.04
N MET A 227 -9.13 36.46 47.63
CA MET A 227 -9.03 37.15 48.91
C MET A 227 -8.01 38.28 48.86
N PRO A 228 -8.21 39.37 49.63
CA PRO A 228 -7.24 40.44 49.75
C PRO A 228 -5.92 39.87 50.28
N TRP A 229 -4.81 40.28 49.67
CA TRP A 229 -3.45 39.93 50.05
C TRP A 229 -2.66 41.21 50.41
N GLN A 230 -1.47 41.04 51.00
CA GLN A 230 -0.58 42.16 51.36
C GLN A 230 -0.29 43.08 50.16
N ASP A 231 -0.04 44.37 50.43
CA ASP A 231 0.28 45.41 49.44
C ASP A 231 -0.80 45.63 48.37
N ASN A 232 -2.08 45.63 48.78
CA ASN A 232 -3.25 45.73 47.90
C ASN A 232 -3.33 44.63 46.81
N ALA A 233 -2.55 43.56 46.90
CA ALA A 233 -2.66 42.46 45.94
C ALA A 233 -3.93 41.62 46.20
N VAL A 234 -4.36 40.85 45.20
CA VAL A 234 -5.42 39.85 45.32
C VAL A 234 -4.82 38.45 45.11
N LEU A 235 -5.12 37.53 46.02
CA LEU A 235 -4.75 36.12 45.89
C LEU A 235 -5.91 35.33 45.30
N ILE A 236 -5.69 34.63 44.19
CA ILE A 236 -6.66 33.67 43.63
C ILE A 236 -6.29 32.26 44.09
N GLN A 237 -7.23 31.57 44.74
CA GLN A 237 -7.13 30.16 45.08
C GLN A 237 -8.00 29.34 44.13
N VAL A 238 -7.42 28.31 43.53
CA VAL A 238 -8.09 27.38 42.61
C VAL A 238 -8.40 26.08 43.35
N HIS A 239 -9.66 25.65 43.32
CA HIS A 239 -10.12 24.39 43.87
C HIS A 239 -10.72 23.53 42.76
N ASN A 240 -10.56 22.20 42.85
CA ASN A 240 -11.14 21.30 41.86
C ASN A 240 -12.65 21.22 42.05
N ARG A 241 -13.41 21.16 40.96
CA ARG A 241 -14.85 20.97 41.05
C ARG A 241 -15.19 19.52 41.43
N ALA A 242 -16.18 19.37 42.29
CA ALA A 242 -16.76 18.08 42.66
C ALA A 242 -18.28 18.16 42.54
N PHE A 243 -18.90 17.06 42.16
CA PHE A 243 -20.33 16.86 42.07
C PHE A 243 -20.72 15.97 43.25
N LEU A 244 -21.34 16.59 44.26
CA LEU A 244 -21.81 15.91 45.46
C LEU A 244 -23.31 15.64 45.33
N ASP A 245 -23.68 14.36 45.27
CA ASP A 245 -25.08 13.95 45.45
C ASP A 245 -25.46 14.12 46.93
N THR A 246 -26.55 14.83 47.19
CA THR A 246 -27.07 15.05 48.55
C THR A 246 -27.64 13.77 49.17
N GLN A 247 -27.92 12.74 48.37
CA GLN A 247 -28.55 11.48 48.82
C GLN A 247 -27.59 10.28 48.85
N GLN A 248 -26.50 10.29 48.10
CA GLN A 248 -25.48 9.25 48.09
C GLN A 248 -24.12 9.88 48.37
N PHE A 249 -23.40 9.41 49.39
CA PHE A 249 -22.03 9.84 49.71
C PHE A 249 -21.00 9.56 48.58
N SER A 250 -21.42 9.25 47.35
CA SER A 250 -20.57 9.17 46.17
C SER A 250 -20.32 10.57 45.61
N SER A 251 -19.13 11.11 45.88
CA SER A 251 -18.64 12.33 45.24
C SER A 251 -17.94 11.99 43.92
N CYS A 252 -18.43 12.52 42.81
CA CYS A 252 -17.67 12.55 41.56
C CYS A 252 -16.81 13.82 41.55
N SER A 253 -15.53 13.80 41.15
CA SER A 253 -14.72 15.02 41.12
C SER A 253 -13.80 15.08 39.92
N CYS A 254 -13.73 16.26 39.31
CA CYS A 254 -12.81 16.60 38.23
C CYS A 254 -11.34 16.48 38.63
N ARG A 255 -11.05 16.42 39.93
CA ARG A 255 -9.72 16.08 40.44
C ARG A 255 -9.31 14.63 40.16
N ILE A 256 -10.28 13.72 40.16
CA ILE A 256 -10.05 12.27 40.18
C ILE A 256 -10.32 11.68 38.81
N ASP A 257 -11.46 12.06 38.24
CA ASP A 257 -12.00 11.50 37.02
C ASP A 257 -12.38 12.64 36.08
N ILE A 258 -11.82 12.63 34.87
CA ILE A 258 -12.13 13.64 33.85
C ILE A 258 -13.47 13.36 33.18
N ASP A 259 -13.90 12.09 33.16
CA ASP A 259 -15.19 11.67 32.63
C ASP A 259 -16.30 11.81 33.68
N CYS A 260 -15.97 12.40 34.83
CA CYS A 260 -16.91 12.77 35.85
C CYS A 260 -18.04 13.61 35.23
N ASN A 261 -19.28 13.20 35.47
CA ASN A 261 -20.44 13.83 34.84
C ASN A 261 -21.71 13.78 35.70
N ILE A 262 -22.65 14.68 35.37
CA ILE A 262 -24.02 14.75 35.91
C ILE A 262 -24.99 15.17 34.80
N GLU A 263 -26.29 15.08 35.04
CA GLU A 263 -27.31 15.59 34.11
C GLU A 263 -27.24 17.12 33.97
N SER A 264 -27.27 17.64 32.74
CA SER A 264 -27.26 19.09 32.47
C SER A 264 -28.63 19.71 32.72
N MET A 265 -28.63 20.89 33.36
CA MET A 265 -29.86 21.55 33.82
C MET A 265 -29.82 23.05 33.56
N ILE A 266 -30.97 23.71 33.71
CA ILE A 266 -31.08 25.18 33.75
C ILE A 266 -31.64 25.57 35.11
N PHE A 267 -30.99 26.51 35.79
CA PHE A 267 -31.39 26.98 37.12
C PHE A 267 -32.00 28.39 37.09
N ASN A 268 -32.82 28.70 38.09
CA ASN A 268 -33.32 30.06 38.33
C ASN A 268 -32.28 30.97 39.02
N GLU A 269 -31.22 30.39 39.60
CA GLU A 269 -30.27 31.11 40.45
C GLU A 269 -28.87 31.18 39.83
N PHE A 270 -28.14 32.26 40.11
CA PHE A 270 -26.71 32.42 39.77
C PHE A 270 -25.82 31.68 40.76
N GLU A 271 -24.62 31.29 40.34
CA GLU A 271 -23.69 30.53 41.16
C GLU A 271 -23.24 31.33 42.39
N GLN A 272 -23.30 30.70 43.57
CA GLN A 272 -22.95 31.31 44.86
C GLN A 272 -21.57 30.83 45.34
N PRO A 273 -20.79 31.66 46.07
CA PRO A 273 -19.38 31.38 46.43
C PRO A 273 -19.10 30.16 47.31
N TYR A 274 -20.10 29.58 47.97
CA TYR A 274 -19.89 28.58 49.03
C TYR A 274 -20.55 27.21 48.77
N ILE A 275 -21.13 26.98 47.60
CA ILE A 275 -21.91 25.77 47.36
C ILE A 275 -21.11 24.76 46.52
N GLU A 276 -20.48 23.79 47.21
CA GLU A 276 -19.89 22.57 46.63
C GLU A 276 -20.97 21.51 46.28
N TYR A 277 -22.23 21.80 46.61
CA TYR A 277 -23.38 20.91 46.46
C TYR A 277 -24.25 21.29 45.26
N LEU A 278 -25.00 20.34 44.73
CA LEU A 278 -26.03 20.65 43.73
C LEU A 278 -27.05 21.65 44.32
N PRO A 279 -27.50 22.65 43.54
CA PRO A 279 -28.63 23.49 43.95
C PRO A 279 -29.84 22.61 44.30
N PRO A 280 -30.69 23.02 45.27
CA PRO A 280 -31.90 22.26 45.60
C PRO A 280 -32.77 22.05 44.35
N ASP A 281 -33.43 20.87 44.23
CA ASP A 281 -34.28 20.54 43.07
C ASP A 281 -35.35 21.60 42.77
N ASP A 282 -35.82 22.33 43.80
CA ASP A 282 -36.81 23.42 43.67
C ASP A 282 -36.30 24.62 42.84
N THR A 283 -34.99 24.72 42.58
CA THR A 283 -34.37 25.79 41.78
C THR A 283 -34.17 25.42 40.30
N THR A 284 -34.41 24.16 39.95
CA THR A 284 -34.24 23.62 38.59
C THR A 284 -35.42 23.99 37.71
N LEU A 285 -35.19 24.77 36.65
CA LEU A 285 -36.20 25.15 35.65
C LEU A 285 -36.44 24.04 34.62
N MET A 286 -35.37 23.39 34.17
CA MET A 286 -35.44 22.33 33.17
C MET A 286 -34.23 21.40 33.30
N LYS A 287 -34.48 20.10 33.22
CA LYS A 287 -33.46 19.08 32.92
C LYS A 287 -33.44 18.86 31.41
N ILE A 288 -32.27 18.77 30.79
CA ILE A 288 -32.14 18.61 29.34
C ILE A 288 -31.93 17.12 29.04
N PRO A 289 -32.96 16.40 28.54
CA PRO A 289 -32.86 14.97 28.30
C PRO A 289 -31.69 14.63 27.37
N GLY A 290 -30.86 13.71 27.83
CA GLY A 290 -29.72 13.21 27.08
C GLY A 290 -28.47 14.10 27.12
N MET A 291 -28.56 15.33 27.63
CA MET A 291 -27.39 16.19 27.82
C MET A 291 -26.82 16.02 29.22
N LEU A 292 -25.51 15.80 29.28
CA LEU A 292 -24.73 15.74 30.50
C LEU A 292 -23.95 17.04 30.66
N HIS A 293 -23.40 17.24 31.85
CA HIS A 293 -22.35 18.19 32.19
C HIS A 293 -21.13 17.38 32.64
N SER A 294 -19.93 17.75 32.21
CA SER A 294 -18.68 17.14 32.62
C SER A 294 -17.61 18.20 32.92
N CYS A 295 -16.39 17.78 33.25
CA CYS A 295 -15.32 18.67 33.67
C CYS A 295 -14.89 19.65 32.58
N LEU A 296 -14.96 19.24 31.31
CA LEU A 296 -14.57 20.07 30.17
C LEU A 296 -15.66 20.02 29.10
N PRO A 297 -15.94 21.13 28.38
CA PRO A 297 -16.98 21.17 27.35
C PRO A 297 -16.91 20.07 26.30
N VAL A 298 -15.69 19.67 25.90
CA VAL A 298 -15.49 18.55 24.97
C VAL A 298 -15.95 17.22 25.59
N ASN A 299 -15.56 16.92 26.83
CA ASN A 299 -16.04 15.73 27.53
C ASN A 299 -17.57 15.77 27.70
N THR A 300 -18.11 16.95 27.99
CA THR A 300 -19.55 17.18 28.11
C THR A 300 -20.30 16.74 26.85
N ILE A 301 -19.90 17.21 25.67
CA ILE A 301 -20.60 16.83 24.43
C ILE A 301 -20.39 15.36 24.08
N LEU A 302 -19.19 14.80 24.29
CA LEU A 302 -18.87 13.42 23.92
C LEU A 302 -19.66 12.39 24.73
N LEU A 303 -19.86 12.65 26.03
CA LEU A 303 -20.67 11.81 26.91
C LEU A 303 -22.18 11.99 26.70
N SER A 304 -22.59 13.13 26.13
CA SER A 304 -23.99 13.46 25.87
C SER A 304 -24.58 12.73 24.65
N THR A 305 -25.90 12.75 24.57
CA THR A 305 -26.73 12.32 23.44
C THR A 305 -27.55 13.51 22.92
N LEU A 306 -28.29 13.33 21.82
CA LEU A 306 -29.06 14.41 21.17
C LEU A 306 -30.58 14.30 21.40
N GLU A 307 -31.03 13.57 22.42
CA GLU A 307 -32.45 13.24 22.61
C GLU A 307 -33.39 14.47 22.59
N CYS A 308 -33.04 15.54 23.31
CA CYS A 308 -33.83 16.78 23.29
C CYS A 308 -33.88 17.44 21.90
N PHE A 309 -32.80 17.34 21.12
CA PHE A 309 -32.65 17.98 19.80
C PHE A 309 -33.36 17.23 18.67
N TYR A 310 -33.85 16.01 18.93
CA TYR A 310 -34.79 15.27 18.08
C TYR A 310 -36.25 15.45 18.50
N ASN A 311 -36.53 16.17 19.58
CA ASN A 311 -37.88 16.37 20.10
C ASN A 311 -38.25 17.86 20.09
N GLN A 312 -39.11 18.27 19.16
CA GLN A 312 -39.52 19.67 19.03
C GLN A 312 -40.13 20.25 20.31
N THR A 313 -40.84 19.45 21.12
CA THR A 313 -41.41 19.93 22.40
C THR A 313 -40.31 20.24 23.40
N CYS A 314 -39.31 19.35 23.50
CA CYS A 314 -38.16 19.58 24.37
C CYS A 314 -37.37 20.81 23.93
N LEU A 315 -37.08 20.92 22.63
CA LEU A 315 -36.36 22.06 22.05
C LEU A 315 -37.10 23.38 22.29
N ASN A 316 -38.43 23.41 22.11
CA ASN A 316 -39.21 24.63 22.36
C ASN A 316 -39.16 25.05 23.84
N ASN A 317 -39.20 24.10 24.77
CA ASN A 317 -39.06 24.39 26.19
C ASN A 317 -37.67 24.96 26.50
N LEU A 318 -36.60 24.38 25.94
CA LEU A 318 -35.25 24.89 26.07
C LEU A 318 -35.13 26.31 25.51
N VAL A 319 -35.60 26.54 24.27
CA VAL A 319 -35.53 27.85 23.60
C VAL A 319 -36.31 28.92 24.36
N SER A 320 -37.42 28.56 25.02
CA SER A 320 -38.18 29.52 25.84
C SER A 320 -37.42 30.08 27.05
N LEU A 321 -36.34 29.41 27.47
CA LEU A 321 -35.47 29.81 28.58
C LEU A 321 -34.22 30.57 28.11
N LEU A 322 -34.06 30.76 26.80
CA LEU A 322 -32.93 31.46 26.18
C LEU A 322 -33.33 32.90 25.78
N PRO A 323 -32.37 33.84 25.70
CA PRO A 323 -32.63 35.24 25.42
C PRO A 323 -32.86 35.48 23.91
N THR A 324 -33.83 34.80 23.31
CA THR A 324 -34.10 34.86 21.87
C THR A 324 -35.58 34.88 21.54
N THR A 325 -35.90 35.45 20.38
CA THR A 325 -37.24 35.36 19.75
C THR A 325 -37.23 34.46 18.52
N GLU A 326 -36.08 33.86 18.23
CA GLU A 326 -35.86 33.00 17.09
C GLU A 326 -36.46 31.61 17.28
N THR A 327 -36.86 30.99 16.17
CA THR A 327 -37.38 29.62 16.15
C THR A 327 -36.34 28.66 15.59
N PHE A 328 -36.22 27.49 16.20
CA PHE A 328 -35.34 26.39 15.78
C PHE A 328 -36.15 25.12 15.56
N THR A 329 -35.75 24.32 14.56
CA THR A 329 -36.43 23.06 14.22
C THR A 329 -35.61 21.88 14.74
N ALA A 330 -36.27 20.93 15.41
CA ALA A 330 -35.65 19.69 15.83
C ALA A 330 -35.25 18.82 14.62
N MET A 331 -34.19 18.02 14.79
CA MET A 331 -33.77 17.05 13.77
C MET A 331 -34.84 15.96 13.56
N SER A 332 -34.82 15.33 12.40
CA SER A 332 -35.81 14.33 12.00
C SER A 332 -35.56 12.98 12.65
N GLN A 333 -36.55 12.43 13.34
CA GLN A 333 -36.51 11.04 13.83
C GLN A 333 -36.76 10.00 12.72
N PHE A 334 -37.15 10.46 11.52
CA PHE A 334 -37.54 9.60 10.41
C PHE A 334 -36.43 9.41 9.36
N GLU A 335 -35.29 10.08 9.52
CA GLU A 335 -34.13 9.84 8.67
C GLU A 335 -33.50 8.48 8.99
N GLN A 336 -33.01 7.79 7.95
CA GLN A 336 -32.28 6.54 8.13
C GLN A 336 -30.91 6.84 8.74
N SER A 337 -30.78 6.59 10.03
CA SER A 337 -29.53 6.63 10.78
C SER A 337 -29.11 5.23 11.24
N ARG A 338 -27.81 4.94 11.21
CA ARG A 338 -27.24 3.72 11.82
C ARG A 338 -27.12 3.82 13.35
N TYR A 339 -27.31 5.01 13.91
CA TYR A 339 -27.20 5.29 15.34
C TYR A 339 -28.58 5.34 16.00
N LYS A 340 -28.64 5.02 17.28
CA LYS A 340 -29.87 5.17 18.08
C LYS A 340 -29.96 6.61 18.57
N LEU A 341 -31.17 7.08 18.90
CA LEU A 341 -31.37 8.43 19.47
C LEU A 341 -30.59 8.65 20.79
N ASN A 342 -30.38 7.58 21.56
CA ASN A 342 -29.62 7.58 22.80
C ASN A 342 -28.15 7.14 22.60
N SER A 343 -27.65 7.08 21.36
CA SER A 343 -26.22 6.92 21.11
C SER A 343 -25.49 8.19 21.55
N THR A 344 -24.35 8.01 22.24
CA THR A 344 -23.50 9.14 22.62
C THR A 344 -22.84 9.77 21.40
N ILE A 345 -22.52 11.06 21.49
CA ILE A 345 -21.78 11.74 20.42
C ILE A 345 -20.41 11.10 20.20
N GLN A 346 -19.75 10.62 21.26
CA GLN A 346 -18.51 9.83 21.14
C GLN A 346 -18.68 8.66 20.15
N THR A 347 -19.75 7.86 20.28
CA THR A 347 -20.01 6.73 19.38
C THR A 347 -20.14 7.14 17.92
N ILE A 348 -20.68 8.34 17.66
CA ILE A 348 -20.86 8.90 16.32
C ILE A 348 -19.49 9.39 15.79
N ILE A 349 -18.69 10.05 16.63
CA ILE A 349 -17.34 10.54 16.31
C ILE A 349 -16.34 9.40 16.11
N ASP A 350 -16.45 8.29 16.85
CA ASP A 350 -15.65 7.08 16.69
C ASP A 350 -15.74 6.49 15.27
N ASN A 351 -16.73 6.94 14.50
CA ASN A 351 -16.98 6.59 13.11
C ASN A 351 -16.96 7.84 12.19
N LEU A 352 -16.19 8.88 12.56
CA LEU A 352 -15.99 10.11 11.80
C LEU A 352 -17.29 10.88 11.48
N MET A 353 -18.32 10.77 12.32
CA MET A 353 -19.64 11.33 12.04
C MET A 353 -20.28 10.80 10.74
N ILE A 354 -19.86 9.63 10.24
CA ILE A 354 -20.32 9.05 8.97
C ILE A 354 -21.45 8.05 9.20
N GLU A 355 -22.58 8.32 8.57
CA GLU A 355 -23.72 7.40 8.48
C GLU A 355 -23.45 6.28 7.49
N GLU A 356 -22.87 6.60 6.33
CA GLU A 356 -22.67 5.65 5.24
C GLU A 356 -21.49 6.03 4.34
N TRP A 357 -20.74 5.01 3.93
CA TRP A 357 -19.75 5.10 2.87
C TRP A 357 -20.36 4.54 1.57
N VAL A 358 -20.56 5.39 0.58
CA VAL A 358 -21.08 5.01 -0.74
C VAL A 358 -19.89 4.69 -1.66
N ILE A 359 -19.73 3.42 -2.02
CA ILE A 359 -18.54 2.93 -2.73
C ILE A 359 -18.93 2.30 -4.06
N ASN A 360 -18.36 2.83 -5.13
CA ASN A 360 -18.55 2.35 -6.49
C ASN A 360 -17.23 1.79 -7.03
N ILE A 361 -17.18 0.47 -7.25
CA ILE A 361 -16.03 -0.24 -7.83
C ILE A 361 -16.34 -0.58 -9.29
N SER A 362 -15.43 -0.28 -10.21
CA SER A 362 -15.61 -0.55 -11.63
C SER A 362 -14.55 -1.52 -12.15
N TYR A 363 -14.91 -2.80 -12.29
CA TYR A 363 -14.04 -3.81 -12.92
C TYR A 363 -13.63 -3.43 -14.35
N LYS A 364 -14.55 -2.86 -15.12
CA LYS A 364 -14.28 -2.41 -16.50
C LYS A 364 -13.11 -1.41 -16.57
N LYS A 365 -13.22 -0.31 -15.82
CA LYS A 365 -12.13 0.68 -15.71
C LYS A 365 -10.81 0.05 -15.27
N TYR A 366 -10.84 -0.87 -14.29
CA TYR A 366 -9.65 -1.61 -13.89
C TYR A 366 -9.05 -2.41 -15.07
N TYR A 367 -9.87 -3.20 -15.77
CA TYR A 367 -9.43 -4.04 -16.89
C TYR A 367 -8.86 -3.19 -18.04
N ASP A 368 -9.52 -2.08 -18.37
CA ASP A 368 -9.09 -1.14 -19.40
C ASP A 368 -7.73 -0.49 -19.04
N GLN A 369 -7.48 -0.17 -17.76
CA GLN A 369 -6.21 0.40 -17.29
C GLN A 369 -5.07 -0.63 -17.18
N CYS A 370 -5.37 -1.86 -16.74
CA CYS A 370 -4.40 -2.97 -16.78
C CYS A 370 -3.99 -3.24 -18.24
N GLY A 371 -4.95 -3.24 -19.18
CA GLY A 371 -4.73 -3.42 -20.61
C GLY A 371 -3.88 -4.65 -20.93
N PRO A 372 -4.43 -5.88 -20.88
CA PRO A 372 -3.63 -7.10 -20.99
C PRO A 372 -2.92 -7.19 -22.34
N ILE A 373 -1.60 -7.34 -22.34
CA ILE A 373 -0.77 -7.37 -23.57
C ILE A 373 -0.94 -8.71 -24.29
N SER A 374 -0.78 -9.80 -23.54
CA SER A 374 -0.89 -11.15 -24.07
C SER A 374 -1.31 -12.12 -22.96
N CYS A 375 -2.28 -12.96 -23.27
CA CYS A 375 -2.69 -14.08 -22.43
C CYS A 375 -2.10 -15.38 -22.97
N THR A 376 -1.53 -16.19 -22.08
CA THR A 376 -0.98 -17.49 -22.40
C THR A 376 -1.67 -18.58 -21.60
N TYR A 377 -2.08 -19.65 -22.29
CA TYR A 377 -2.62 -20.83 -21.65
C TYR A 377 -2.26 -22.07 -22.45
N PHE A 378 -2.21 -23.22 -21.79
CA PHE A 378 -1.86 -24.48 -22.44
C PHE A 378 -3.12 -25.20 -22.89
N LYS A 379 -3.23 -25.44 -24.19
CA LYS A 379 -4.28 -26.30 -24.74
C LYS A 379 -3.71 -27.67 -25.05
N ASN A 380 -4.35 -28.71 -24.52
CA ASN A 380 -4.05 -30.09 -24.86
C ASN A 380 -4.69 -30.43 -26.20
N GLU A 381 -3.89 -30.43 -27.27
CA GLU A 381 -4.37 -30.81 -28.60
C GLU A 381 -3.73 -32.13 -29.06
N LYS A 382 -4.55 -32.97 -29.69
CA LYS A 382 -4.09 -34.17 -30.41
C LYS A 382 -3.65 -33.74 -31.81
N TYR A 383 -2.66 -34.44 -32.38
CA TYR A 383 -2.23 -34.15 -33.75
C TYR A 383 -3.40 -34.21 -34.73
N ASP A 384 -3.56 -33.15 -35.52
CA ASP A 384 -4.55 -33.10 -36.60
C ASP A 384 -4.30 -34.28 -37.56
N TRP A 385 -5.37 -34.96 -37.96
CA TRP A 385 -5.30 -36.07 -38.91
C TRP A 385 -4.61 -35.65 -40.22
N LYS A 386 -4.72 -34.37 -40.62
CA LYS A 386 -4.01 -33.82 -41.79
C LYS A 386 -2.49 -33.82 -41.61
N PHE A 387 -2.02 -33.45 -40.41
CA PHE A 387 -0.60 -33.45 -40.07
C PHE A 387 -0.05 -34.89 -39.97
N VAL A 388 -0.81 -35.79 -39.34
CA VAL A 388 -0.48 -37.21 -39.29
C VAL A 388 -0.39 -37.78 -40.71
N LEU A 389 -1.34 -37.42 -41.58
CA LEU A 389 -1.37 -37.86 -42.96
C LEU A 389 -0.16 -37.35 -43.78
N THR A 390 0.22 -36.07 -43.66
CA THR A 390 1.38 -35.52 -44.38
C THR A 390 2.70 -36.14 -43.92
N GLN A 391 2.87 -36.39 -42.62
CA GLN A 391 4.05 -37.08 -42.10
C GLN A 391 4.11 -38.54 -42.58
N LEU A 392 2.98 -39.26 -42.57
CA LEU A 392 2.89 -40.61 -43.12
C LEU A 392 3.23 -40.63 -44.62
N ILE A 393 2.72 -39.66 -45.40
CA ILE A 393 3.02 -39.54 -46.84
C ILE A 393 4.51 -39.26 -47.09
N GLY A 394 5.13 -38.40 -46.29
CA GLY A 394 6.57 -38.12 -46.38
C GLY A 394 7.42 -39.35 -46.05
N LEU A 395 6.97 -40.18 -45.11
CA LEU A 395 7.64 -41.41 -44.71
C LEU A 395 7.42 -42.59 -45.66
N LEU A 396 6.38 -42.59 -46.51
CA LEU A 396 6.10 -43.69 -47.46
C LEU A 396 7.31 -44.02 -48.34
N GLY A 397 8.04 -43.01 -48.81
CA GLY A 397 9.21 -43.19 -49.67
C GLY A 397 10.40 -43.86 -48.97
N SER A 398 10.65 -43.51 -47.70
CA SER A 398 11.74 -44.08 -46.90
C SER A 398 11.38 -45.45 -46.32
N LEU A 399 10.13 -45.66 -45.91
CA LEU A 399 9.65 -46.93 -45.33
C LEU A 399 9.68 -48.06 -46.35
N ILE A 400 9.34 -47.80 -47.62
CA ILE A 400 9.43 -48.80 -48.71
C ILE A 400 10.90 -49.19 -48.95
N MET A 401 11.81 -48.22 -49.00
CA MET A 401 13.23 -48.47 -49.28
C MET A 401 13.92 -49.23 -48.14
N VAL A 402 13.60 -48.89 -46.88
CA VAL A 402 14.14 -49.54 -45.68
C VAL A 402 13.52 -50.94 -45.48
N CYS A 403 12.22 -51.12 -45.70
CA CYS A 403 11.59 -52.44 -45.61
C CYS A 403 12.11 -53.42 -46.66
N SER A 404 12.43 -52.96 -47.88
CA SER A 404 13.09 -53.81 -48.88
C SER A 404 14.52 -54.21 -48.45
N PHE A 405 15.27 -53.28 -47.85
CA PHE A 405 16.64 -53.53 -47.39
C PHE A 405 16.72 -54.43 -46.14
N ILE A 406 15.78 -54.28 -45.20
CA ILE A 406 15.73 -55.05 -43.96
C ILE A 406 15.30 -56.51 -44.23
N ILE A 407 14.41 -56.75 -45.20
CA ILE A 407 13.94 -58.11 -45.54
C ILE A 407 15.03 -58.93 -46.25
N GLU A 408 15.90 -58.30 -47.05
CA GLU A 408 17.07 -58.98 -47.64
C GLU A 408 18.15 -59.34 -46.60
N ASN A 409 18.20 -58.62 -45.47
CA ASN A 409 19.26 -58.78 -44.45
C ASN A 409 18.82 -59.53 -43.17
N ILE A 410 17.53 -59.63 -42.86
CA ILE A 410 17.02 -60.41 -41.71
C ILE A 410 17.20 -61.93 -41.91
N VAL A 411 17.37 -62.41 -43.14
CA VAL A 411 17.72 -63.81 -43.42
C VAL A 411 19.20 -64.12 -43.10
N LYS A 412 20.05 -63.13 -42.77
CA LYS A 412 21.51 -63.36 -42.65
C LYS A 412 22.22 -62.83 -41.39
N PHE A 413 21.57 -62.24 -40.38
CA PHE A 413 22.36 -61.66 -39.26
C PHE A 413 21.74 -61.85 -37.86
N ILE A 414 22.04 -62.98 -37.22
CA ILE A 414 22.08 -63.12 -35.75
C ILE A 414 23.56 -63.19 -35.36
N GLN A 415 24.15 -62.10 -34.83
CA GLN A 415 25.05 -62.08 -33.65
C GLN A 415 25.75 -60.70 -33.42
N ARG A 416 25.54 -60.20 -32.19
CA ARG A 416 26.38 -59.38 -31.28
C ARG A 416 26.72 -57.89 -31.56
N ARG A 417 26.61 -57.12 -30.46
CA ARG A 417 26.93 -55.68 -30.22
C ARG A 417 28.46 -55.45 -30.03
N PRO A 418 28.97 -54.21 -30.13
CA PRO A 418 29.11 -53.34 -28.94
C PRO A 418 28.88 -51.83 -29.18
N SER A 419 28.97 -51.09 -28.06
CA SER A 419 28.87 -49.64 -27.81
C SER A 419 29.90 -48.78 -28.59
N GLN A 420 29.84 -47.45 -28.70
CA GLN A 420 29.82 -46.45 -27.62
C GLN A 420 29.61 -45.01 -28.18
N ASN A 421 29.15 -44.14 -27.29
CA ASN A 421 29.03 -42.67 -27.28
C ASN A 421 29.70 -41.83 -28.38
N THR A 422 28.97 -40.79 -28.82
CA THR A 422 29.59 -39.52 -29.22
C THR A 422 28.67 -38.35 -28.90
N GLU A 423 29.26 -37.30 -28.34
CA GLU A 423 28.64 -36.12 -27.77
C GLU A 423 27.94 -35.25 -28.82
N SER A 424 26.80 -34.64 -28.48
CA SER A 424 26.26 -33.51 -29.24
C SER A 424 25.36 -32.56 -28.41
N ILE A 425 25.66 -31.28 -28.66
CA ILE A 425 25.02 -29.96 -28.45
C ILE A 425 23.73 -29.86 -27.58
N PRO A 426 23.69 -29.00 -26.54
CA PRO A 426 22.54 -28.81 -25.66
C PRO A 426 21.41 -27.96 -26.27
N TYR A 427 20.14 -28.30 -25.99
CA TYR A 427 18.97 -27.43 -26.17
C TYR A 427 18.05 -27.47 -24.92
N LEU A 428 17.28 -26.40 -24.74
CA LEU A 428 16.50 -26.09 -23.53
C LEU A 428 15.16 -26.87 -23.48
N GLN A 429 14.83 -27.52 -22.35
CA GLN A 429 13.51 -28.15 -22.09
C GLN A 429 12.93 -27.67 -20.75
N GLN A 430 11.60 -27.63 -20.62
CA GLN A 430 10.88 -27.23 -19.39
C GLN A 430 10.26 -28.47 -18.71
N LYS A 431 10.40 -28.57 -17.38
CA LYS A 431 9.77 -29.62 -16.56
C LYS A 431 8.80 -29.01 -15.56
N THR A 432 7.67 -29.66 -15.37
CA THR A 432 6.62 -29.27 -14.40
C THR A 432 6.48 -30.35 -13.33
N ILE A 433 6.47 -29.95 -12.06
CA ILE A 433 6.12 -30.80 -10.92
C ILE A 433 4.78 -30.30 -10.39
N HIS A 434 3.81 -31.19 -10.25
CA HIS A 434 2.49 -30.86 -9.69
C HIS A 434 2.51 -31.05 -8.17
N GLN A 435 1.93 -30.09 -7.43
CA GLN A 435 1.82 -30.09 -5.96
C GLN A 435 3.14 -30.45 -5.24
N PRO A 436 4.22 -29.67 -5.43
CA PRO A 436 5.48 -29.92 -4.75
C PRO A 436 5.34 -29.74 -3.23
N SER A 437 6.05 -30.57 -2.46
CA SER A 437 6.21 -30.32 -1.03
C SER A 437 7.23 -29.20 -0.76
N GLU A 438 7.18 -28.59 0.43
CA GLU A 438 8.13 -27.55 0.85
C GLU A 438 9.60 -28.01 0.66
N PHE A 439 9.90 -29.26 1.03
CA PHE A 439 11.22 -29.85 0.83
C PHE A 439 11.61 -29.95 -0.65
N GLN A 440 10.68 -30.37 -1.52
CA GLN A 440 10.94 -30.46 -2.96
C GLN A 440 11.18 -29.08 -3.59
N PHE A 441 10.40 -28.07 -3.18
CA PHE A 441 10.62 -26.70 -3.60
C PHE A 441 12.01 -26.21 -3.20
N LYS A 442 12.41 -26.39 -1.93
CA LYS A 442 13.72 -25.96 -1.42
C LYS A 442 14.89 -26.63 -2.18
N GLU A 443 14.75 -27.90 -2.54
CA GLU A 443 15.78 -28.60 -3.35
C GLU A 443 15.84 -28.08 -4.79
N LEU A 444 14.69 -27.82 -5.42
CA LEU A 444 14.64 -27.26 -6.77
C LEU A 444 15.19 -25.84 -6.81
N GLU A 445 14.89 -25.03 -5.81
CA GLU A 445 15.35 -23.65 -5.69
C GLU A 445 16.88 -23.59 -5.63
N LYS A 446 17.54 -24.49 -4.88
CA LYS A 446 19.01 -24.54 -4.83
C LYS A 446 19.65 -24.76 -6.20
N ILE A 447 18.98 -25.50 -7.09
CA ILE A 447 19.55 -25.92 -8.38
C ILE A 447 19.11 -24.98 -9.52
N TYR A 448 17.87 -24.47 -9.45
CA TYR A 448 17.17 -23.77 -10.53
C TYR A 448 16.65 -22.39 -10.11
N SER A 449 17.26 -21.75 -9.11
CA SER A 449 16.82 -20.45 -8.55
C SER A 449 16.53 -19.36 -9.59
N SER A 450 17.27 -19.35 -10.71
CA SER A 450 17.14 -18.34 -11.76
C SER A 450 15.95 -18.52 -12.71
N ASN A 451 15.30 -19.69 -12.72
CA ASN A 451 14.20 -20.00 -13.65
C ASN A 451 13.11 -20.91 -13.06
N LEU A 452 13.06 -21.09 -11.74
CA LEU A 452 12.01 -21.80 -11.03
C LEU A 452 10.80 -20.88 -10.83
N TYR A 453 9.65 -21.26 -11.39
CA TYR A 453 8.37 -20.55 -11.28
C TYR A 453 7.32 -21.45 -10.64
N CYS A 454 6.76 -21.02 -9.50
CA CYS A 454 5.84 -21.80 -8.69
C CYS A 454 4.61 -20.95 -8.31
N PRO A 455 3.56 -20.90 -9.13
CA PRO A 455 2.37 -20.08 -8.85
C PRO A 455 1.66 -20.52 -7.57
N CYS A 456 1.29 -19.54 -6.74
CA CYS A 456 0.45 -19.78 -5.56
C CYS A 456 -1.00 -20.11 -5.99
N SER A 457 -1.70 -20.89 -5.18
CA SER A 457 -3.15 -21.11 -5.29
C SER A 457 -3.96 -19.91 -4.81
N THR A 458 -3.40 -19.12 -3.87
CA THR A 458 -3.97 -17.88 -3.35
C THR A 458 -2.93 -16.76 -3.41
N ASP A 459 -3.23 -15.69 -4.14
CA ASP A 459 -2.29 -14.57 -4.33
C ASP A 459 -2.26 -13.58 -3.15
N SER A 460 -3.21 -13.70 -2.23
CA SER A 460 -3.40 -12.83 -1.06
C SER A 460 -3.55 -13.68 0.19
N MET A 461 -2.70 -13.41 1.19
CA MET A 461 -2.67 -14.14 2.45
C MET A 461 -2.64 -13.17 3.62
N SER A 462 -3.52 -13.33 4.59
CA SER A 462 -3.50 -12.49 5.80
C SER A 462 -2.24 -12.73 6.61
N TYR A 463 -1.56 -11.67 7.07
CA TYR A 463 -0.37 -11.80 7.92
C TYR A 463 -0.63 -12.59 9.20
N SER A 464 -1.86 -12.58 9.74
CA SER A 464 -2.24 -13.35 10.92
C SER A 464 -2.04 -14.86 10.78
N THR A 465 -1.87 -15.36 9.55
CA THR A 465 -1.76 -16.79 9.28
C THR A 465 -0.34 -17.34 9.41
N PHE A 466 0.68 -16.47 9.34
CA PHE A 466 2.09 -16.87 9.41
C PHE A 466 2.97 -15.93 10.25
N ILE A 467 2.38 -14.88 10.86
CA ILE A 467 3.05 -13.97 11.80
C ILE A 467 2.32 -13.99 13.14
N THR A 468 3.08 -14.08 14.23
CA THR A 468 2.61 -13.74 15.57
C THR A 468 3.49 -12.64 16.18
N ILE A 469 2.89 -11.62 16.78
CA ILE A 469 3.59 -10.50 17.42
C ILE A 469 3.12 -10.38 18.86
N GLU A 470 4.06 -10.36 19.81
CA GLU A 470 3.79 -10.11 21.22
C GLU A 470 4.63 -8.93 21.73
N PRO A 471 3.99 -7.84 22.20
CA PRO A 471 4.67 -6.72 22.83
C PRO A 471 4.90 -7.00 24.32
N TYR A 472 6.10 -6.67 24.81
CA TYR A 472 6.40 -6.66 26.23
C TYR A 472 6.46 -5.23 26.73
N PHE A 473 5.41 -4.80 27.41
CA PHE A 473 5.33 -3.46 28.00
C PHE A 473 6.34 -3.29 29.14
N HIS A 474 6.81 -2.06 29.29
CA HIS A 474 7.70 -1.68 30.38
C HIS A 474 7.03 -1.98 31.72
N GLN A 475 7.80 -2.52 32.67
CA GLN A 475 7.29 -3.03 33.96
C GLN A 475 6.47 -1.99 34.75
N VAL A 476 6.73 -0.69 34.57
CA VAL A 476 5.97 0.40 35.19
C VAL A 476 4.47 0.32 34.86
N CYS A 477 4.10 -0.06 33.64
CA CYS A 477 2.71 -0.15 33.18
C CYS A 477 1.97 -1.39 33.70
N LEU A 478 2.69 -2.31 34.35
CA LEU A 478 2.14 -3.52 34.97
C LEU A 478 2.29 -3.48 36.51
N SER A 479 2.85 -2.39 37.03
CA SER A 479 3.16 -2.23 38.46
C SER A 479 2.02 -1.53 39.21
N ASP A 480 2.03 -1.71 40.54
CA ASP A 480 1.09 -1.06 41.45
C ASP A 480 1.13 0.48 41.37
N ILE A 481 2.22 1.07 40.85
CA ILE A 481 2.45 2.52 40.72
C ILE A 481 1.47 3.18 39.74
N THR A 482 0.86 2.40 38.84
CA THR A 482 -0.16 2.90 37.91
C THR A 482 -1.58 2.50 38.30
N SER A 483 -1.74 1.81 39.44
CA SER A 483 -3.04 1.34 39.92
C SER A 483 -3.86 2.46 40.57
N ASP A 484 -5.19 2.34 40.49
CA ASP A 484 -6.11 3.25 41.17
C ASP A 484 -5.90 3.24 42.69
N ALA A 485 -5.50 2.11 43.26
CA ALA A 485 -5.22 1.99 44.69
C ALA A 485 -4.03 2.86 45.11
N TRP A 486 -2.94 2.87 44.34
CA TRP A 486 -1.80 3.76 44.58
C TRP A 486 -2.17 5.23 44.36
N ILE A 487 -2.86 5.54 43.27
CA ILE A 487 -3.27 6.91 42.96
C ILE A 487 -4.16 7.48 44.07
N ASN A 488 -5.14 6.70 44.54
CA ASN A 488 -6.01 7.08 45.66
C ASN A 488 -5.25 7.19 46.99
N TYR A 489 -4.20 6.40 47.18
CA TYR A 489 -3.33 6.50 48.34
C TYR A 489 -2.53 7.82 48.33
N VAL A 490 -1.79 8.10 47.25
CA VAL A 490 -1.00 9.33 47.09
C VAL A 490 -1.88 10.58 47.22
N LYS A 491 -3.14 10.48 46.79
CA LYS A 491 -4.16 11.53 46.91
C LYS A 491 -4.46 11.92 48.36
N GLY A 492 -4.61 10.97 49.29
CA GLY A 492 -5.00 11.20 50.69
C GLY A 492 -6.38 11.88 50.86
N ASP A 493 -7.39 11.15 51.35
CA ASP A 493 -8.80 11.61 51.38
C ASP A 493 -9.12 12.84 52.26
N ASN A 494 -8.16 13.37 53.02
CA ASN A 494 -8.37 14.50 53.95
C ASN A 494 -7.52 15.76 53.66
N LEU A 495 -7.04 15.96 52.43
CA LEU A 495 -6.28 17.18 52.04
C LEU A 495 -7.11 18.48 52.03
N ARG A 496 -8.30 18.53 52.66
CA ARG A 496 -9.13 19.74 52.77
C ARG A 496 -8.45 20.89 53.53
N ASN A 497 -7.36 20.66 54.28
CA ASN A 497 -6.81 21.66 55.23
C ASN A 497 -5.27 21.79 55.31
N ALA A 498 -4.48 21.21 54.39
CA ALA A 498 -3.02 21.30 54.49
C ALA A 498 -2.43 22.39 53.57
N TYR A 499 -2.02 23.51 54.17
CA TYR A 499 -1.23 24.57 53.52
C TYR A 499 0.21 24.08 53.25
N TYR A 500 0.41 23.24 52.24
CA TYR A 500 1.75 22.87 51.80
C TYR A 500 2.42 23.98 51.00
N SER A 501 3.76 24.02 51.06
CA SER A 501 4.57 24.78 50.10
C SER A 501 4.19 24.40 48.68
N ARG A 502 4.15 25.40 47.78
CA ARG A 502 3.85 25.26 46.34
C ARG A 502 4.70 24.21 45.61
N LEU A 503 5.87 23.91 46.16
CA LEU A 503 6.85 22.99 45.59
C LEU A 503 6.80 21.59 46.20
N ALA A 504 5.82 21.32 47.05
CA ALA A 504 5.66 19.99 47.62
C ALA A 504 5.23 19.01 46.53
N TYR A 505 6.08 18.01 46.28
CA TYR A 505 5.79 16.90 45.36
C TYR A 505 4.41 16.28 45.59
N ARG A 506 3.90 16.27 46.82
CA ARG A 506 2.55 15.77 47.15
C ARG A 506 1.42 16.44 46.34
N ASN A 507 1.60 17.69 45.92
CA ASN A 507 0.60 18.41 45.13
C ASN A 507 0.63 17.99 43.65
N SER A 508 1.80 17.64 43.10
CA SER A 508 1.96 17.29 41.68
C SER A 508 2.05 15.78 41.41
N GLY A 509 2.53 15.01 42.38
CA GLY A 509 2.79 13.57 42.27
C GLY A 509 1.55 12.75 41.95
N VAL A 510 0.40 13.04 42.58
CA VAL A 510 -0.86 12.34 42.27
C VAL A 510 -1.23 12.46 40.78
N TYR A 511 -1.03 13.65 40.21
CA TYR A 511 -1.36 13.90 38.81
C TYR A 511 -0.32 13.31 37.86
N GLN A 512 0.96 13.27 38.26
CA GLN A 512 2.01 12.60 37.51
C GLN A 512 1.75 11.09 37.39
N PHE A 513 1.32 10.42 38.47
CA PHE A 513 0.97 9.00 38.42
C PHE A 513 -0.32 8.73 37.64
N GLN A 514 -1.33 9.61 37.76
CA GLN A 514 -2.54 9.51 36.94
C GLN A 514 -2.22 9.62 35.45
N LEU A 515 -1.41 10.61 35.06
CA LEU A 515 -0.97 10.75 33.68
C LEU A 515 -0.15 9.54 33.22
N LEU A 516 0.77 9.03 34.04
CA LEU A 516 1.54 7.83 33.73
C LEU A 516 0.63 6.62 33.49
N SER A 517 -0.38 6.44 34.34
CA SER A 517 -1.38 5.38 34.17
C SER A 517 -2.17 5.55 32.86
N MET A 518 -2.66 6.76 32.56
CA MET A 518 -3.36 7.07 31.31
C MET A 518 -2.49 6.81 30.07
N LEU A 519 -1.21 7.18 30.11
CA LEU A 519 -0.25 6.92 29.03
C LEU A 519 0.02 5.43 28.85
N CYS A 520 0.19 4.68 29.93
CA CYS A 520 0.34 3.22 29.89
C CYS A 520 -0.89 2.54 29.28
N GLN A 521 -2.10 2.90 29.74
CA GLN A 521 -3.35 2.35 29.21
C GLN A 521 -3.53 2.69 27.73
N HIS A 522 -3.29 3.94 27.34
CA HIS A 522 -3.43 4.35 25.95
C HIS A 522 -2.37 3.70 25.05
N ALA A 523 -1.11 3.60 25.49
CA ALA A 523 -0.07 2.89 24.75
C ALA A 523 -0.46 1.42 24.52
N GLN A 524 -0.98 0.73 25.55
CA GLN A 524 -1.47 -0.65 25.41
C GLN A 524 -2.62 -0.76 24.40
N GLN A 525 -3.59 0.14 24.45
CA GLN A 525 -4.71 0.19 23.49
C GLN A 525 -4.21 0.41 22.06
N THR A 526 -3.36 1.42 21.86
CA THR A 526 -2.75 1.76 20.56
C THR A 526 -2.00 0.57 19.97
N VAL A 527 -1.17 -0.12 20.77
CA VAL A 527 -0.43 -1.31 20.32
C VAL A 527 -1.37 -2.46 19.97
N ASN A 528 -2.35 -2.78 20.82
CA ASN A 528 -3.28 -3.88 20.60
C ASN A 528 -4.10 -3.67 19.33
N ILE A 529 -4.60 -2.45 19.12
CA ILE A 529 -5.35 -2.09 17.91
C ILE A 529 -4.43 -2.12 16.69
N SER A 530 -3.23 -1.57 16.78
CA SER A 530 -2.26 -1.54 15.68
C SER A 530 -1.85 -2.97 15.25
N ILE A 531 -1.59 -3.88 16.20
CA ILE A 531 -1.31 -5.30 15.92
C ILE A 531 -2.49 -5.95 15.20
N LYS A 532 -3.70 -5.77 15.72
CA LYS A 532 -4.92 -6.35 15.14
C LYS A 532 -5.10 -5.89 13.70
N THR A 533 -4.94 -4.59 13.43
CA THR A 533 -5.06 -4.01 12.09
C THR A 533 -3.94 -4.53 11.18
N PHE A 534 -2.69 -4.56 11.65
CA PHE A 534 -1.55 -5.07 10.89
C PHE A 534 -1.72 -6.53 10.47
N LEU A 535 -2.12 -7.40 11.41
CA LEU A 535 -2.30 -8.82 11.14
C LEU A 535 -3.46 -9.09 10.16
N GLN A 536 -4.44 -8.20 10.07
CA GLN A 536 -5.53 -8.28 9.08
C GLN A 536 -5.09 -7.87 7.66
N THR A 537 -3.96 -7.16 7.54
CA THR A 537 -3.43 -6.77 6.23
C THR A 537 -2.96 -8.00 5.44
N GLN A 538 -2.87 -7.85 4.11
CA GLN A 538 -2.62 -8.96 3.20
C GLN A 538 -1.19 -8.92 2.65
N PHE A 539 -0.51 -10.06 2.76
CA PHE A 539 0.71 -10.35 2.03
C PHE A 539 0.37 -10.85 0.62
N LEU A 540 0.83 -10.08 -0.37
CA LEU A 540 0.61 -10.40 -1.78
C LEU A 540 1.81 -11.17 -2.36
N SER A 541 1.53 -12.34 -2.93
CA SER A 541 2.51 -13.18 -3.62
C SER A 541 1.82 -14.09 -4.63
N SER A 542 2.02 -13.82 -5.93
CA SER A 542 1.48 -14.66 -7.01
C SER A 542 2.27 -15.95 -7.25
N GLN A 543 3.46 -16.07 -6.66
CA GLN A 543 4.30 -17.27 -6.69
C GLN A 543 5.00 -17.48 -5.35
N VAL A 544 5.44 -18.70 -5.09
CA VAL A 544 6.28 -19.02 -3.93
C VAL A 544 7.60 -18.26 -4.06
N ILE A 545 7.92 -17.42 -3.06
CA ILE A 545 9.22 -16.76 -2.96
C ILE A 545 10.16 -17.54 -2.03
N SER A 546 11.47 -17.33 -2.19
CA SER A 546 12.49 -17.98 -1.36
C SER A 546 12.30 -17.69 0.13
N GLN A 547 12.68 -18.64 0.99
CA GLN A 547 12.59 -18.44 2.44
C GLN A 547 13.34 -17.18 2.89
N ASN A 548 14.58 -16.98 2.43
CA ASN A 548 15.34 -15.77 2.76
C ASN A 548 14.61 -14.50 2.30
N ARG A 549 14.07 -14.48 1.08
CA ARG A 549 13.37 -13.30 0.54
C ARG A 549 12.06 -13.04 1.27
N PHE A 550 11.32 -14.09 1.64
CA PHE A 550 10.14 -14.01 2.47
C PHE A 550 10.46 -13.41 3.84
N GLU A 551 11.44 -13.97 4.55
CA GLU A 551 11.85 -13.49 5.87
C GLU A 551 12.36 -12.04 5.82
N THR A 552 13.18 -11.66 4.82
CA THR A 552 13.62 -10.28 4.65
C THR A 552 12.45 -9.33 4.38
N LYS A 553 11.55 -9.69 3.47
CA LYS A 553 10.38 -8.86 3.12
C LYS A 553 9.46 -8.68 4.34
N VAL A 554 9.13 -9.76 5.04
CA VAL A 554 8.24 -9.74 6.21
C VAL A 554 8.88 -8.97 7.37
N ASN A 555 10.16 -9.20 7.68
CA ASN A 555 10.84 -8.45 8.74
C ASN A 555 10.91 -6.95 8.45
N SER A 556 11.17 -6.56 7.20
CA SER A 556 11.10 -5.15 6.78
C SER A 556 9.72 -4.57 7.05
N THR A 557 8.66 -5.25 6.59
CA THR A 557 7.28 -4.78 6.80
C THR A 557 6.92 -4.66 8.29
N ILE A 558 7.34 -5.62 9.13
CA ILE A 558 7.14 -5.55 10.58
C ILE A 558 7.86 -4.33 11.19
N ASN A 559 9.09 -4.07 10.78
CA ASN A 559 9.87 -2.94 11.30
C ASN A 559 9.27 -1.59 10.87
N ASP A 560 8.82 -1.48 9.61
CA ASP A 560 8.15 -0.29 9.10
C ASP A 560 6.87 0.00 9.88
N TRP A 561 6.05 -1.04 10.11
CA TRP A 561 4.82 -0.94 10.90
C TRP A 561 5.08 -0.54 12.36
N LYS A 562 6.10 -1.11 13.02
CA LYS A 562 6.50 -0.74 14.38
C LYS A 562 6.89 0.73 14.47
N SER A 563 7.76 1.19 13.56
CA SER A 563 8.20 2.59 13.52
C SER A 563 7.00 3.50 13.36
N GLU A 564 6.14 3.25 12.36
CA GLU A 564 4.98 4.07 12.08
C GLU A 564 4.03 4.20 13.28
N THR A 565 3.78 3.10 13.99
CA THR A 565 2.94 3.09 15.18
C THR A 565 3.53 3.97 16.30
N ILE A 566 4.85 3.90 16.50
CA ILE A 566 5.56 4.72 17.50
C ILE A 566 5.55 6.19 17.07
N ASP A 567 5.86 6.48 15.81
CA ASP A 567 5.98 7.83 15.28
C ASP A 567 4.66 8.61 15.36
N GLN A 568 3.53 7.98 15.04
CA GLN A 568 2.20 8.61 15.14
C GLN A 568 1.87 9.02 16.59
N PHE A 569 2.16 8.13 17.56
CA PHE A 569 1.95 8.40 18.97
C PHE A 569 2.84 9.56 19.47
N LEU A 570 4.13 9.53 19.13
CA LEU A 570 5.08 10.57 19.54
C LEU A 570 4.80 11.91 18.87
N GLN A 571 4.39 11.91 17.61
CA GLN A 571 4.05 13.14 16.91
C GLN A 571 2.88 13.86 17.60
N THR A 572 1.88 13.12 18.07
CA THR A 572 0.74 13.67 18.84
C THR A 572 1.21 14.34 20.12
N ILE A 573 2.04 13.67 20.91
CA ILE A 573 2.60 14.21 22.16
C ILE A 573 3.43 15.47 21.89
N LYS A 574 4.38 15.40 20.95
CA LYS A 574 5.28 16.51 20.63
C LYS A 574 4.53 17.74 20.11
N MET A 575 3.55 17.54 19.22
CA MET A 575 2.72 18.63 18.72
C MET A 575 1.88 19.25 19.84
N PHE A 576 1.29 18.41 20.70
CA PHE A 576 0.52 18.89 21.84
C PHE A 576 1.36 19.72 22.80
N GLN A 577 2.59 19.29 23.11
CA GLN A 577 3.55 20.04 23.92
C GLN A 577 3.90 21.38 23.28
N ALA A 578 4.23 21.38 21.98
CA ALA A 578 4.54 22.60 21.24
C ALA A 578 3.39 23.63 21.32
N VAL A 579 2.16 23.19 21.04
CA VAL A 579 0.98 24.07 21.10
C VAL A 579 0.69 24.53 22.53
N SER A 580 0.77 23.63 23.52
CA SER A 580 0.48 23.95 24.92
C SER A 580 1.49 24.93 25.53
N HIS A 581 2.79 24.73 25.25
CA HIS A 581 3.86 25.63 25.69
C HIS A 581 3.81 26.97 24.96
N GLY A 582 3.62 26.92 23.65
CA GLY A 582 3.49 28.10 22.81
C GLY A 582 2.35 29.02 23.23
N ASN A 583 1.20 28.42 23.53
CA ASN A 583 0.05 29.16 24.06
C ASN A 583 0.19 29.51 25.54
N GLN A 584 1.16 28.95 26.27
CA GLN A 584 1.32 29.14 27.73
C GLN A 584 0.01 28.85 28.49
N LEU A 585 -0.56 27.66 28.26
CA LEU A 585 -1.84 27.27 28.87
C LEU A 585 -1.73 27.16 30.40
N MET A 586 -2.76 27.62 31.11
CA MET A 586 -2.81 27.66 32.58
C MET A 586 -3.23 26.32 33.18
N SER A 587 -2.52 25.88 34.22
CA SER A 587 -2.83 24.65 34.99
C SER A 587 -3.36 24.98 36.39
N GLN A 588 -4.05 24.05 37.04
CA GLN A 588 -4.61 24.22 38.39
C GLN A 588 -3.58 24.33 39.54
N GLN A 589 -2.30 24.01 39.32
CA GLN A 589 -1.29 23.98 40.41
C GLN A 589 -0.78 25.35 40.87
N PHE A 590 -1.22 26.43 40.25
CA PHE A 590 -0.68 27.76 40.50
C PHE A 590 -1.58 28.56 41.44
N ILE A 591 -0.93 29.35 42.31
CA ILE A 591 -1.58 30.44 43.05
C ILE A 591 -1.25 31.72 42.31
N TYR A 592 -2.27 32.38 41.78
CA TYR A 592 -2.12 33.60 41.00
C TYR A 592 -2.20 34.83 41.91
N TYR A 593 -1.26 35.76 41.72
CA TYR A 593 -1.25 37.06 42.38
C TYR A 593 -1.64 38.13 41.39
N MET A 594 -2.38 39.14 41.83
CA MET A 594 -2.69 40.32 41.02
C MET A 594 -2.42 41.59 41.82
N ASP A 595 -1.97 42.65 41.14
CA ASP A 595 -1.75 43.97 41.74
C ASP A 595 -3.03 44.83 41.61
N SER A 596 -3.28 45.70 42.59
CA SER A 596 -4.42 46.62 42.67
C SER A 596 -4.41 47.81 41.74
N ASN A 597 -3.28 48.16 41.11
CA ASN A 597 -3.18 49.41 40.35
C ASN A 597 -3.92 49.42 38.99
N GLY A 598 -4.88 48.51 38.80
CA GLY A 598 -5.79 48.42 37.67
C GLY A 598 -5.81 47.02 37.07
N ILE A 599 -6.88 46.26 37.37
CA ILE A 599 -7.43 45.07 36.69
C ILE A 599 -6.49 44.43 35.63
N LYS A 600 -5.33 43.92 36.05
CA LYS A 600 -4.43 43.14 35.19
C LYS A 600 -3.79 42.03 36.02
N LEU A 601 -3.88 40.80 35.52
CA LEU A 601 -3.17 39.65 36.07
C LEU A 601 -1.66 39.89 35.98
N ASN A 602 -1.06 40.24 37.11
CA ASN A 602 0.39 40.34 37.24
C ASN A 602 0.95 39.01 37.73
N LEU A 603 1.09 38.06 36.81
CA LEU A 603 1.72 36.77 37.10
C LEU A 603 3.22 36.96 37.30
N LYS A 604 3.66 37.02 38.56
CA LYS A 604 5.08 36.89 38.89
C LYS A 604 5.53 35.47 38.54
N VAL A 605 6.31 35.37 37.47
CA VAL A 605 6.97 34.12 37.07
C VAL A 605 7.88 33.66 38.20
N GLN A 606 7.74 32.39 38.59
CA GLN A 606 8.62 31.79 39.59
C GLN A 606 9.92 31.34 38.91
N GLU A 607 11.05 31.81 39.42
CA GLU A 607 12.39 31.40 38.99
C GLU A 607 12.93 30.29 39.92
N TYR A 608 13.45 29.22 39.33
CA TYR A 608 14.01 28.06 40.01
C TYR A 608 15.51 27.97 39.73
N LEU A 609 16.39 28.28 40.69
CA LEU A 609 17.85 28.03 40.56
C LEU A 609 18.43 28.57 39.21
N ASN A 610 18.04 29.79 38.80
CA ASN A 610 18.35 30.46 37.51
C ASN A 610 17.61 29.94 36.25
N CYS A 611 16.67 29.02 36.40
CA CYS A 611 15.78 28.52 35.36
C CYS A 611 14.39 29.14 35.55
N SER A 612 13.89 29.87 34.56
CA SER A 612 12.53 30.42 34.60
C SER A 612 11.64 29.63 33.64
N CYS A 613 10.49 29.18 34.12
CA CYS A 613 9.51 28.41 33.33
C CYS A 613 8.85 29.23 32.22
N THR A 614 9.07 30.54 32.21
CA THR A 614 8.79 31.37 31.03
C THR A 614 10.02 31.54 30.15
N ARG A 615 11.26 31.52 30.66
CA ARG A 615 12.47 31.86 29.88
C ARG A 615 13.13 30.69 29.14
N SER A 616 12.67 29.45 29.34
CA SER A 616 13.20 28.31 28.59
C SER A 616 12.13 27.26 28.32
N SER A 617 12.12 26.75 27.09
CA SER A 617 11.40 25.53 26.70
C SER A 617 11.77 24.31 27.54
N SER A 618 12.91 24.36 28.24
CA SER A 618 13.42 23.31 29.14
C SER A 618 13.03 23.49 30.61
N CYS A 619 12.36 24.57 30.98
CA CYS A 619 12.03 24.88 32.37
C CYS A 619 10.54 24.66 32.65
N LEU A 620 10.26 23.70 33.53
CA LEU A 620 9.03 22.91 33.54
C LEU A 620 7.87 23.54 34.35
N PHE A 621 6.66 23.56 33.78
CA PHE A 621 5.43 23.77 34.56
C PHE A 621 4.18 22.97 34.11
N PRO A 622 4.12 22.29 32.95
CA PRO A 622 3.10 21.26 32.76
C PRO A 622 3.50 19.97 33.49
N ILE A 623 2.52 19.32 34.11
CA ILE A 623 2.68 18.04 34.83
C ILE A 623 3.31 16.98 33.90
N VAL A 624 2.96 17.01 32.61
CA VAL A 624 3.50 16.12 31.58
C VAL A 624 5.02 16.26 31.43
N GLU A 625 5.54 17.48 31.33
CA GLU A 625 6.99 17.68 31.21
C GLU A 625 7.72 17.16 32.44
N GLY A 626 7.16 17.46 33.62
CA GLY A 626 7.74 17.07 34.91
C GLY A 626 7.88 15.56 35.00
N LEU A 627 6.83 14.86 34.56
CA LEU A 627 6.82 13.41 34.47
C LEU A 627 7.87 12.93 33.45
N MET A 628 7.89 13.46 32.24
CA MET A 628 8.80 13.02 31.16
C MET A 628 10.28 13.09 31.54
N LYS A 629 10.71 14.18 32.21
CA LYS A 629 12.11 14.34 32.64
C LYS A 629 12.46 13.56 33.91
N SER A 630 11.47 13.01 34.61
CA SER A 630 11.70 12.21 35.83
C SER A 630 12.24 10.82 35.50
N THR A 631 13.00 10.25 36.44
CA THR A 631 13.45 8.84 36.41
C THR A 631 12.63 8.00 37.39
N LEU A 632 12.73 6.68 37.26
CA LEU A 632 12.04 5.72 38.13
C LEU A 632 12.90 5.24 39.32
N GLU A 633 14.09 5.81 39.54
CA GLU A 633 15.12 5.31 40.48
C GLU A 633 14.59 4.99 41.88
N CYS A 634 13.74 5.85 42.44
CA CYS A 634 13.18 5.64 43.78
C CYS A 634 12.28 4.38 43.87
N PHE A 635 11.59 4.02 42.79
CA PHE A 635 10.63 2.90 42.76
C PHE A 635 11.29 1.53 42.67
N TYR A 636 12.60 1.47 42.40
CA TYR A 636 13.40 0.24 42.50
C TYR A 636 13.91 -0.01 43.93
N ASN A 637 13.92 1.03 44.79
CA ASN A 637 14.47 0.94 46.13
C ASN A 637 13.37 1.03 47.20
N LEU A 638 13.08 -0.09 47.85
CA LEU A 638 12.09 -0.17 48.93
C LEU A 638 12.37 0.84 50.06
N SER A 639 13.63 1.12 50.39
CA SER A 639 13.96 2.13 51.41
C SER A 639 13.58 3.54 50.95
N CYS A 640 13.79 3.87 49.68
CA CYS A 640 13.38 5.16 49.12
C CYS A 640 11.85 5.33 49.16
N MET A 641 11.12 4.27 48.81
CA MET A 641 9.65 4.24 48.89
C MET A 641 9.14 4.38 50.33
N ILE A 642 9.77 3.70 51.30
CA ILE A 642 9.43 3.84 52.73
C ILE A 642 9.74 5.26 53.23
N GLU A 643 10.81 5.89 52.75
CA GLU A 643 11.08 7.30 53.09
C GLU A 643 10.04 8.23 52.47
N LEU A 644 9.66 8.05 51.20
CA LEU A 644 8.58 8.82 50.57
C LEU A 644 7.27 8.67 51.35
N ASP A 645 6.96 7.45 51.77
CA ASP A 645 5.78 7.12 52.57
C ASP A 645 5.66 7.95 53.86
N ARG A 646 6.77 8.10 54.60
CA ARG A 646 6.80 8.89 55.84
C ARG A 646 6.40 10.35 55.67
N TYR A 647 6.51 10.89 54.46
CA TYR A 647 6.15 12.27 54.15
C TYR A 647 4.71 12.43 53.66
N PHE A 648 3.96 11.35 53.46
CA PHE A 648 2.51 11.40 53.20
C PHE A 648 1.72 11.44 54.53
N TYR A 649 0.54 12.06 54.52
CA TYR A 649 -0.23 12.36 55.74
C TYR A 649 -0.74 11.12 56.49
N PHE A 650 -0.85 9.99 55.78
CA PHE A 650 -1.21 8.68 56.32
C PHE A 650 -0.09 7.70 55.95
N PRO A 651 0.96 7.53 56.77
CA PRO A 651 2.00 6.54 56.49
C PRO A 651 1.37 5.15 56.36
N LEU A 652 1.90 4.33 55.45
CA LEU A 652 1.34 3.07 54.93
C LEU A 652 0.79 2.06 55.94
N GLY A 653 1.17 2.17 57.20
CA GLY A 653 0.66 1.38 58.32
C GLY A 653 0.24 -0.03 57.92
N SER A 654 1.17 -0.95 57.66
CA SER A 654 0.93 -2.39 57.39
C SER A 654 -0.09 -2.79 56.29
N SER A 655 -0.73 -1.88 55.57
CA SER A 655 -1.95 -2.20 54.80
C SER A 655 -1.80 -2.24 53.27
N PHE A 656 -0.83 -1.51 52.69
CA PHE A 656 -0.52 -1.61 51.26
C PHE A 656 0.89 -2.16 51.06
N ASN A 657 0.99 -3.31 50.40
CA ASN A 657 2.22 -4.07 50.22
C ASN A 657 2.87 -3.70 48.88
N PHE A 658 3.83 -2.77 48.89
CA PHE A 658 4.55 -2.38 47.66
C PHE A 658 5.55 -3.45 47.23
N SER A 659 5.47 -3.81 45.95
CA SER A 659 6.55 -4.52 45.27
C SER A 659 7.43 -3.52 44.52
N PRO A 660 8.72 -3.37 44.85
CA PRO A 660 9.62 -2.51 44.09
C PRO A 660 9.77 -3.03 42.65
N LEU A 661 10.07 -2.12 41.73
CA LEU A 661 10.43 -2.49 40.35
C LEU A 661 11.72 -3.32 40.34
N ASN A 662 11.86 -4.19 39.34
CA ASN A 662 12.99 -5.10 39.22
C ASN A 662 14.06 -4.51 38.28
N GLU A 663 15.22 -4.16 38.85
CA GLU A 663 16.36 -3.58 38.10
C GLU A 663 16.89 -4.52 36.99
N ASN A 664 16.62 -5.82 37.08
CA ASN A 664 17.02 -6.77 36.04
C ASN A 664 16.12 -6.72 34.79
N LEU A 665 14.91 -6.16 34.90
CA LEU A 665 13.97 -6.04 33.78
C LEU A 665 14.15 -4.72 33.02
N SER A 666 14.37 -3.62 33.75
CA SER A 666 14.57 -2.28 33.17
C SER A 666 15.47 -1.44 34.08
N PRO A 667 16.28 -0.51 33.53
CA PRO A 667 17.25 0.25 34.30
C PRO A 667 16.60 1.39 35.13
N PRO A 668 17.11 1.70 36.34
CA PRO A 668 16.52 2.71 37.23
C PRO A 668 16.78 4.17 36.80
N ASN A 669 17.83 4.41 36.01
CA ASN A 669 18.24 5.75 35.56
C ASN A 669 17.57 6.21 34.26
N GLU A 670 16.70 5.39 33.67
CA GLU A 670 15.96 5.75 32.47
C GLU A 670 14.89 6.81 32.77
N THR A 671 14.76 7.80 31.89
CA THR A 671 13.72 8.82 31.99
C THR A 671 12.39 8.28 31.46
N ILE A 672 11.28 8.78 32.00
CA ILE A 672 9.95 8.39 31.52
C ILE A 672 9.75 8.82 30.06
N GLU A 673 10.37 9.91 29.61
CA GLU A 673 10.42 10.31 28.20
C GLU A 673 11.03 9.22 27.30
N SER A 674 12.12 8.58 27.72
CA SER A 674 12.73 7.47 26.97
C SER A 674 11.79 6.27 26.86
N ILE A 675 11.05 5.99 27.93
CA ILE A 675 10.06 4.91 27.95
C ILE A 675 8.87 5.26 27.02
N ILE A 676 8.38 6.51 27.07
CA ILE A 676 7.34 7.04 26.17
C ILE A 676 7.78 6.99 24.71
N ASN A 677 9.03 7.37 24.41
CA ASN A 677 9.63 7.32 23.07
C ASN A 677 9.67 5.91 22.48
N ARG A 678 9.52 4.87 23.31
CA ARG A 678 9.39 3.47 22.90
C ARG A 678 7.95 2.95 22.99
N LEU A 679 6.95 3.84 23.05
CA LEU A 679 5.53 3.51 23.24
C LEU A 679 5.28 2.67 24.50
N MET A 680 6.05 2.92 25.57
CA MET A 680 6.01 2.12 26.80
C MET A 680 6.35 0.63 26.61
N ILE A 681 7.12 0.27 25.58
CA ILE A 681 7.49 -1.12 25.25
C ILE A 681 8.99 -1.34 25.43
N ASP A 682 9.34 -2.42 26.13
CA ASP A 682 10.73 -2.84 26.30
C ASP A 682 11.23 -3.70 25.15
N SER A 683 10.38 -4.60 24.65
CA SER A 683 10.73 -5.40 23.48
C SER A 683 9.51 -5.89 22.72
N TRP A 684 9.74 -6.22 21.44
CA TRP A 684 8.76 -6.86 20.58
C TRP A 684 9.29 -8.24 20.21
N THR A 685 8.50 -9.29 20.39
CA THR A 685 8.80 -10.59 19.79
C THR A 685 7.93 -10.82 18.58
N SER A 686 8.54 -11.25 17.48
CA SER A 686 7.86 -11.62 16.25
C SER A 686 8.31 -12.99 15.81
N ASN A 687 7.37 -13.91 15.64
CA ASN A 687 7.62 -15.22 15.07
C ASN A 687 7.03 -15.28 13.65
N ILE A 688 7.84 -15.70 12.69
CA ILE A 688 7.49 -15.75 11.27
C ILE A 688 7.64 -17.21 10.81
N SER A 689 6.57 -17.77 10.25
CA SER A 689 6.54 -19.18 9.80
C SER A 689 6.53 -19.29 8.28
N PHE A 690 7.69 -19.57 7.68
CA PHE A 690 7.77 -19.89 6.25
C PHE A 690 6.94 -21.12 5.88
N SER A 691 6.88 -22.13 6.77
CA SER A 691 6.11 -23.35 6.52
C SER A 691 4.60 -23.07 6.43
N SER A 692 4.07 -22.24 7.35
CA SER A 692 2.68 -21.79 7.30
C SER A 692 2.39 -20.98 6.04
N TYR A 693 3.31 -20.08 5.63
CA TYR A 693 3.22 -19.37 4.36
C TYR A 693 3.17 -20.33 3.15
N TYR A 694 4.05 -21.33 3.12
CA TYR A 694 4.12 -22.30 2.02
C TYR A 694 2.85 -23.14 1.92
N ASP A 695 2.33 -23.60 3.05
CA ASP A 695 1.10 -24.41 3.13
C ASP A 695 -0.13 -23.65 2.63
N ILE A 696 -0.21 -22.34 2.90
CA ILE A 696 -1.31 -21.48 2.45
C ILE A 696 -1.15 -21.12 0.98
N CYS A 697 0.05 -20.73 0.55
CA CYS A 697 0.32 -20.48 -0.87
C CYS A 697 0.01 -21.73 -1.70
N SER A 698 0.30 -22.93 -1.18
CA SER A 698 -0.08 -24.24 -1.76
C SER A 698 0.13 -24.30 -3.28
N PRO A 699 1.38 -24.29 -3.77
CA PRO A 699 1.66 -24.17 -5.19
C PRO A 699 1.06 -25.33 -5.99
N SER A 700 0.25 -25.01 -7.00
CA SER A 700 -0.43 -26.03 -7.83
C SER A 700 0.57 -26.80 -8.71
N SER A 701 1.61 -26.11 -9.17
CA SER A 701 2.74 -26.69 -9.87
C SER A 701 3.98 -25.80 -9.78
N CYS A 702 5.17 -26.36 -10.00
CA CYS A 702 6.41 -25.63 -10.19
C CYS A 702 7.01 -25.99 -11.54
N THR A 703 7.39 -25.00 -12.33
CA THR A 703 8.03 -25.15 -13.63
C THR A 703 9.47 -24.64 -13.59
N TYR A 704 10.39 -25.36 -14.20
CA TYR A 704 11.78 -24.94 -14.34
C TYR A 704 12.37 -25.46 -15.65
N GLU A 705 13.32 -24.73 -16.22
CA GLU A 705 14.00 -25.15 -17.45
C GLU A 705 15.32 -25.85 -17.12
N TYR A 706 15.55 -26.96 -17.80
CA TYR A 706 16.78 -27.75 -17.70
C TYR A 706 17.25 -28.18 -19.08
N ILE A 707 18.56 -28.32 -19.22
CA ILE A 707 19.16 -28.79 -20.47
C ILE A 707 18.97 -30.31 -20.55
N SER A 708 18.24 -30.76 -21.56
CA SER A 708 17.87 -32.16 -21.78
C SER A 708 18.36 -32.63 -23.15
N ARG A 709 18.65 -33.93 -23.28
CA ARG A 709 19.24 -34.54 -24.49
C ARG A 709 18.14 -34.91 -25.49
N SER A 710 18.39 -34.72 -26.79
CA SER A 710 17.40 -35.09 -27.84
C SER A 710 17.09 -36.58 -27.83
N ASP A 711 15.83 -36.91 -28.11
CA ASP A 711 15.39 -38.29 -28.28
C ASP A 711 16.01 -38.86 -29.56
N LEU A 712 16.83 -39.92 -29.41
CA LEU A 712 17.59 -40.59 -30.46
C LEU A 712 16.72 -40.90 -31.70
N PHE A 713 15.44 -41.13 -31.48
CA PHE A 713 14.44 -41.41 -32.52
C PHE A 713 14.22 -40.22 -33.49
N PHE A 714 14.17 -38.99 -33.00
CA PHE A 714 13.92 -37.81 -33.85
C PHE A 714 15.12 -37.49 -34.76
N VAL A 715 16.35 -37.64 -34.23
CA VAL A 715 17.58 -37.45 -34.99
C VAL A 715 17.72 -38.52 -36.07
N ILE A 716 17.47 -39.79 -35.73
CA ILE A 716 17.53 -40.90 -36.69
C ILE A 716 16.50 -40.75 -37.80
N THR A 717 15.25 -40.37 -37.49
CA THR A 717 14.20 -40.19 -38.50
C THR A 717 14.48 -39.02 -39.45
N THR A 718 15.08 -37.92 -38.96
CA THR A 718 15.46 -36.77 -39.79
C THR A 718 16.63 -37.09 -40.72
N ILE A 719 17.65 -37.80 -40.22
CA ILE A 719 18.81 -38.24 -41.02
C ILE A 719 18.39 -39.25 -42.10
N LEU A 720 17.53 -40.22 -41.76
CA LEU A 720 16.98 -41.18 -42.74
C LEU A 720 16.15 -40.48 -43.83
N GLY A 721 15.41 -39.43 -43.47
CA GLY A 721 14.68 -38.58 -44.42
C GLY A 721 15.61 -37.88 -45.41
N ILE A 722 16.66 -37.22 -44.92
CA ILE A 722 17.62 -36.46 -45.75
C ILE A 722 18.44 -37.40 -46.65
N CYS A 723 18.93 -38.53 -46.14
CA CYS A 723 19.72 -39.50 -46.91
C CYS A 723 18.91 -40.12 -48.08
N SER A 724 17.59 -40.26 -47.93
CA SER A 724 16.73 -40.81 -48.99
C SER A 724 16.47 -39.84 -50.14
N GLY A 725 16.26 -38.55 -49.85
CA GLY A 725 16.12 -37.50 -50.86
C GLY A 725 17.42 -37.26 -51.64
N LEU A 726 18.55 -37.28 -50.94
CA LEU A 726 19.87 -37.11 -51.54
C LEU A 726 20.28 -38.29 -52.44
N SER A 727 19.99 -39.53 -52.03
CA SER A 727 20.24 -40.77 -52.80
C SER A 727 19.50 -40.79 -54.14
N LEU A 728 18.22 -40.41 -54.16
CA LEU A 728 17.41 -40.38 -55.38
C LEU A 728 17.83 -39.22 -56.29
N GLY A 729 18.16 -38.05 -55.71
CA GLY A 729 18.69 -36.89 -56.42
C GLY A 729 20.04 -37.17 -57.09
N LEU A 730 20.95 -37.86 -56.40
CA LEU A 730 22.25 -38.29 -56.94
C LEU A 730 22.10 -39.32 -58.07
N LYS A 731 21.11 -40.24 -58.00
CA LYS A 731 20.77 -41.17 -59.10
C LYS A 731 20.22 -40.45 -60.34
N LEU A 732 19.46 -39.37 -60.15
CA LEU A 732 18.97 -38.55 -61.26
C LEU A 732 20.09 -37.69 -61.86
N LEU A 733 20.95 -37.14 -61.01
CA LEU A 733 22.12 -36.35 -61.42
C LEU A 733 23.11 -37.21 -62.23
N THR A 734 23.37 -38.45 -61.80
CA THR A 734 24.20 -39.41 -62.55
C THR A 734 23.59 -39.79 -63.88
N LEU A 735 22.26 -39.95 -63.98
CA LEU A 735 21.58 -40.17 -65.26
C LEU A 735 21.65 -38.96 -66.20
N ILE A 736 21.60 -37.73 -65.66
CA ILE A 736 21.76 -36.50 -66.44
C ILE A 736 23.21 -36.32 -66.89
N ILE A 737 24.18 -36.60 -66.02
CA ILE A 737 25.62 -36.57 -66.32
C ILE A 737 25.96 -37.62 -67.39
N LEU A 738 25.41 -38.84 -67.30
CA LEU A 738 25.59 -39.88 -68.31
C LEU A 738 25.00 -39.47 -69.67
N ARG A 739 23.84 -38.80 -69.69
CA ARG A 739 23.24 -38.22 -70.91
C ARG A 739 24.04 -37.04 -71.48
N PHE A 740 24.75 -36.31 -70.63
CA PHE A 740 25.64 -35.23 -71.03
C PHE A 740 26.96 -35.76 -71.61
N ILE A 741 27.45 -36.89 -71.08
CA ILE A 741 28.60 -37.63 -71.60
C ILE A 741 28.24 -38.33 -72.93
N GLU A 742 27.01 -38.85 -73.06
CA GLU A 742 26.44 -39.42 -74.30
C GLU A 742 26.42 -38.43 -75.47
N ASN A 743 26.38 -37.12 -75.19
CA ASN A 743 26.39 -36.08 -76.23
C ASN A 743 27.81 -35.67 -76.68
N THR A 744 28.87 -36.17 -76.03
CA THR A 744 30.24 -35.67 -76.23
C THR A 744 31.25 -36.74 -76.70
N ILE A 745 30.91 -38.04 -76.71
CA ILE A 745 31.89 -39.09 -77.06
C ILE A 745 31.32 -40.04 -78.13
N ASN A 746 31.87 -39.91 -79.34
CA ASN A 746 31.51 -40.69 -80.51
C ASN A 746 32.52 -41.86 -80.65
N ASN A 747 32.19 -43.07 -80.16
CA ASN A 747 33.03 -44.24 -80.46
C ASN A 747 32.29 -45.59 -80.39
N ASN A 748 32.54 -46.40 -81.42
CA ASN A 748 31.71 -47.55 -81.85
C ASN A 748 31.87 -48.86 -81.05
N SER A 749 32.68 -48.92 -79.99
CA SER A 749 32.81 -50.17 -79.19
C SER A 749 31.81 -50.30 -78.03
N PHE A 750 30.99 -49.27 -77.79
CA PHE A 750 29.92 -49.29 -76.79
C PHE A 750 28.59 -49.85 -77.34
N ASN A 751 28.53 -50.26 -78.61
CA ASN A 751 27.28 -50.75 -79.21
C ASN A 751 26.85 -52.11 -78.65
N GLY A 752 27.76 -53.01 -78.27
CA GLY A 752 27.39 -54.34 -77.74
C GLY A 752 26.69 -54.28 -76.38
N PHE A 753 27.14 -53.38 -75.48
CA PHE A 753 26.53 -53.16 -74.17
C PHE A 753 25.23 -52.33 -74.29
N ILE A 754 25.17 -51.43 -75.28
CA ILE A 754 23.96 -50.67 -75.64
C ILE A 754 22.88 -51.58 -76.23
N THR A 755 23.20 -52.63 -76.99
CA THR A 755 22.17 -53.57 -77.51
C THR A 755 21.59 -54.43 -76.39
N MET A 756 22.38 -54.79 -75.38
CA MET A 756 21.92 -55.51 -74.20
C MET A 756 21.02 -54.64 -73.30
N ILE A 757 21.33 -53.35 -73.14
CA ILE A 757 20.47 -52.39 -72.43
C ILE A 757 19.24 -51.97 -73.28
N LYS A 758 19.36 -51.89 -74.61
CA LYS A 758 18.22 -51.63 -75.53
C LYS A 758 17.19 -52.74 -75.50
N ASN A 759 17.60 -53.99 -75.28
CA ASN A 759 16.69 -55.14 -75.15
C ASN A 759 16.01 -55.22 -73.76
N LEU A 760 16.53 -54.51 -72.75
CA LEU A 760 15.90 -54.37 -71.42
C LEU A 760 14.83 -53.26 -71.37
N PHE A 761 14.78 -52.38 -72.37
CA PHE A 761 13.81 -51.28 -72.43
C PHE A 761 13.17 -51.12 -73.81
N VAL A 762 12.56 -52.19 -74.33
CA VAL A 762 11.55 -52.10 -75.40
C VAL A 762 10.42 -51.17 -74.92
N CYS A 763 10.46 -49.93 -75.40
CA CYS A 763 9.56 -48.85 -75.03
C CYS A 763 8.33 -48.88 -75.92
N ASN A 764 7.22 -49.40 -75.38
CA ASN A 764 5.89 -49.18 -75.93
C ASN A 764 5.50 -47.69 -75.76
N THR A 765 4.71 -47.13 -76.67
CA THR A 765 4.33 -45.69 -76.75
C THR A 765 3.63 -45.15 -75.48
N GLU A 766 3.10 -46.04 -74.65
CA GLU A 766 2.36 -45.76 -73.42
C GLU A 766 3.24 -45.19 -72.28
N LYS A 767 4.52 -45.59 -72.17
CA LYS A 767 5.41 -45.14 -71.07
C LYS A 767 5.90 -43.70 -71.21
N ARG A 768 5.91 -43.12 -72.43
CA ARG A 768 6.33 -41.71 -72.65
C ARG A 768 5.32 -40.70 -72.13
N LEU A 769 4.02 -40.97 -72.24
CA LEU A 769 2.96 -40.09 -71.71
C LEU A 769 3.00 -40.05 -70.18
N ILE A 770 3.14 -41.22 -69.54
CA ILE A 770 3.22 -41.34 -68.09
C ILE A 770 4.38 -40.52 -67.52
N ASN A 771 5.56 -40.59 -68.13
CA ASN A 771 6.73 -39.84 -67.66
C ASN A 771 6.57 -38.32 -67.83
N ARG A 772 5.91 -37.85 -68.90
CA ARG A 772 5.65 -36.40 -69.11
C ARG A 772 4.63 -35.87 -68.10
N PHE A 773 3.50 -36.56 -67.90
CA PHE A 773 2.50 -36.15 -66.92
C PHE A 773 3.03 -36.21 -65.49
N HIS A 774 3.83 -37.23 -65.15
CA HIS A 774 4.50 -37.32 -63.85
C HIS A 774 5.37 -36.09 -63.57
N PHE A 775 6.20 -35.69 -64.54
CA PHE A 775 7.07 -34.52 -64.38
C PHE A 775 6.27 -33.22 -64.24
N ILE A 776 5.20 -33.05 -65.02
CA ILE A 776 4.33 -31.87 -64.94
C ILE A 776 3.61 -31.79 -63.60
N PHE A 777 3.03 -32.90 -63.12
CA PHE A 777 2.36 -32.93 -61.81
C PHE A 777 3.34 -32.68 -60.66
N LEU A 778 4.56 -33.21 -60.75
CA LEU A 778 5.60 -32.97 -59.75
C LEU A 778 5.98 -31.48 -59.70
N LEU A 779 6.20 -30.86 -60.86
CA LEU A 779 6.55 -29.43 -60.94
C LEU A 779 5.43 -28.54 -60.37
N LEU A 780 4.18 -28.78 -60.77
CA LEU A 780 3.02 -28.01 -60.32
C LEU A 780 2.83 -28.08 -58.80
N ILE A 781 2.92 -29.29 -58.22
CA ILE A 781 2.74 -29.46 -56.77
C ILE A 781 3.90 -28.80 -56.01
N LEU A 782 5.15 -28.89 -56.50
CA LEU A 782 6.28 -28.21 -55.87
C LEU A 782 6.15 -26.68 -55.92
N CYS A 783 5.67 -26.12 -57.03
CA CYS A 783 5.41 -24.68 -57.16
C CYS A 783 4.31 -24.19 -56.20
N VAL A 784 3.21 -24.95 -56.08
CA VAL A 784 2.11 -24.60 -55.17
C VAL A 784 2.57 -24.65 -53.71
N ILE A 785 3.32 -25.67 -53.31
CA ILE A 785 3.86 -25.78 -51.95
C ILE A 785 4.81 -24.61 -51.67
N PHE A 786 5.71 -24.29 -52.61
CA PHE A 786 6.66 -23.18 -52.46
C PHE A 786 5.94 -21.83 -52.25
N ILE A 787 4.94 -21.51 -53.06
CA ILE A 787 4.15 -20.28 -52.94
C ILE A 787 3.44 -20.24 -51.58
N PHE A 788 2.76 -21.31 -51.18
CA PHE A 788 2.02 -21.34 -49.91
C PHE A 788 2.94 -21.22 -48.69
N SER A 789 4.17 -21.74 -48.77
CA SER A 789 5.18 -21.59 -47.72
C SER A 789 5.85 -20.21 -47.69
N ALA A 790 6.04 -19.56 -48.84
CA ALA A 790 6.78 -18.30 -48.94
C ALA A 790 6.03 -17.09 -48.37
N PHE A 791 4.69 -17.11 -48.38
CA PHE A 791 3.86 -15.94 -48.05
C PHE A 791 3.21 -15.93 -46.66
N LYS A 792 3.60 -16.83 -45.74
CA LYS A 792 3.11 -16.75 -44.35
C LYS A 792 3.97 -15.78 -43.52
N PRO A 793 3.41 -14.65 -43.01
CA PRO A 793 4.13 -13.76 -42.11
C PRO A 793 4.41 -14.48 -40.79
N LYS A 794 5.59 -14.24 -40.22
CA LYS A 794 6.00 -14.77 -38.93
C LYS A 794 6.59 -13.63 -38.11
N SER A 795 6.06 -13.41 -36.90
CA SER A 795 6.70 -12.54 -35.92
C SER A 795 7.99 -13.21 -35.46
N VAL A 796 9.10 -12.48 -35.50
CA VAL A 796 10.37 -12.93 -34.95
C VAL A 796 10.68 -12.05 -33.76
N THR A 797 10.68 -12.67 -32.59
CA THR A 797 11.15 -12.06 -31.34
C THR A 797 12.64 -12.31 -31.23
N ILE A 798 13.44 -11.25 -31.17
CA ILE A 798 14.88 -11.33 -30.87
C ILE A 798 15.04 -11.10 -29.37
N GLN A 799 15.75 -12.00 -28.70
CA GLN A 799 16.09 -11.89 -27.29
C GLN A 799 17.59 -11.64 -27.13
N ILE A 800 17.95 -10.58 -26.42
CA ILE A 800 19.32 -10.19 -26.10
C ILE A 800 19.52 -10.43 -24.61
N ILE A 801 20.46 -11.31 -24.27
CA ILE A 801 20.78 -11.68 -22.88
C ILE A 801 21.78 -10.68 -22.31
N LYS A 802 21.50 -10.16 -21.11
CA LYS A 802 22.38 -9.23 -20.37
C LYS A 802 22.93 -8.05 -21.20
N PRO A 803 22.07 -7.16 -21.73
CA PRO A 803 22.51 -6.01 -22.49
C PRO A 803 23.29 -5.00 -21.63
N SER A 804 24.27 -4.32 -22.23
CA SER A 804 24.89 -3.14 -21.62
C SER A 804 23.96 -1.93 -21.71
N LEU A 805 24.20 -0.91 -20.88
CA LEU A 805 23.43 0.34 -20.90
C LEU A 805 23.47 1.02 -22.28
N SER A 806 24.61 1.02 -22.98
CA SER A 806 24.70 1.59 -24.33
C SER A 806 23.84 0.82 -25.32
N ASN A 807 23.93 -0.52 -25.31
CA ASN A 807 23.16 -1.37 -26.21
C ASN A 807 21.66 -1.21 -25.96
N TYR A 808 21.24 -1.08 -24.70
CA TYR A 808 19.86 -0.80 -24.35
C TYR A 808 19.40 0.56 -24.89
N LYS A 809 20.19 1.62 -24.73
CA LYS A 809 19.87 2.97 -25.24
C LYS A 809 19.71 2.97 -26.77
N ASP A 810 20.57 2.24 -27.48
CA ASP A 810 20.47 2.08 -28.94
C ASP A 810 19.19 1.33 -29.34
N LEU A 811 18.88 0.21 -28.67
CA LEU A 811 17.66 -0.56 -28.94
C LEU A 811 16.37 0.22 -28.63
N LEU A 812 16.37 1.01 -27.57
CA LEU A 812 15.23 1.83 -27.18
C LEU A 812 14.91 2.89 -28.26
N LYS A 813 15.93 3.37 -28.98
CA LYS A 813 15.78 4.32 -30.08
C LYS A 813 15.14 3.68 -31.31
N ASP A 814 15.54 2.46 -31.65
CA ASP A 814 15.11 1.79 -32.89
C ASP A 814 13.80 0.99 -32.70
N HIS A 815 13.52 0.52 -31.49
CA HIS A 815 12.44 -0.44 -31.19
C HIS A 815 11.56 -0.04 -29.99
N TYR A 816 11.40 1.26 -29.76
CA TYR A 816 10.68 1.86 -28.62
C TYR A 816 9.39 1.13 -28.21
N TYR A 817 8.48 0.86 -29.16
CA TYR A 817 7.15 0.31 -28.88
C TYR A 817 7.10 -1.20 -28.54
N SER A 818 8.17 -1.95 -28.83
CA SER A 818 8.16 -3.42 -28.69
C SER A 818 9.28 -3.97 -27.79
N LEU A 819 10.17 -3.10 -27.31
CA LEU A 819 11.30 -3.47 -26.47
C LEU A 819 10.85 -3.70 -25.02
N GLN A 820 11.03 -4.91 -24.52
CA GLN A 820 10.73 -5.29 -23.15
C GLN A 820 11.93 -5.97 -22.51
N CYS A 821 12.32 -5.49 -21.33
CA CYS A 821 13.51 -5.97 -20.62
C CYS A 821 13.14 -6.41 -19.21
N SER A 822 13.38 -7.67 -18.87
CA SER A 822 13.12 -8.19 -17.52
C SER A 822 14.30 -7.89 -16.59
N CYS A 823 14.04 -7.34 -15.41
CA CYS A 823 15.06 -7.13 -14.38
C CYS A 823 15.42 -8.45 -13.66
N SER A 824 16.68 -8.62 -13.26
CA SER A 824 17.07 -9.70 -12.34
C SER A 824 16.64 -9.37 -10.91
N GLN A 825 16.79 -8.10 -10.53
CA GLN A 825 16.39 -7.57 -9.24
C GLN A 825 15.14 -6.71 -9.38
N ILE A 826 14.02 -7.27 -8.92
CA ILE A 826 12.68 -6.65 -9.03
C ILE A 826 12.46 -5.59 -7.92
N SER A 827 13.27 -5.63 -6.86
CA SER A 827 13.14 -4.77 -5.67
C SER A 827 14.45 -4.02 -5.47
N ILE A 828 14.44 -2.72 -5.74
CA ILE A 828 15.63 -1.86 -5.71
C ILE A 828 15.44 -0.81 -4.61
N PRO A 829 16.31 -0.73 -3.59
CA PRO A 829 16.20 0.32 -2.56
C PRO A 829 16.31 1.70 -3.20
N TYR A 830 15.42 2.64 -2.83
CA TYR A 830 15.42 3.99 -3.42
C TYR A 830 16.76 4.70 -3.22
N GLU A 831 17.37 4.58 -2.03
CA GLU A 831 18.66 5.18 -1.68
C GLU A 831 19.79 4.86 -2.68
N THR A 832 19.69 3.79 -3.47
CA THR A 832 20.73 3.40 -4.43
C THR A 832 20.75 4.27 -5.69
N PHE A 833 19.63 4.90 -6.05
CA PHE A 833 19.49 5.67 -7.29
C PHE A 833 18.76 7.02 -7.13
N LEU A 834 18.21 7.31 -5.96
CA LEU A 834 17.47 8.53 -5.65
C LEU A 834 18.05 9.20 -4.40
N ASN A 835 18.37 10.49 -4.51
CA ASN A 835 18.70 11.36 -3.37
C ASN A 835 17.73 12.54 -3.35
N ILE A 836 17.19 12.87 -2.17
CA ILE A 836 16.23 13.97 -1.98
C ILE A 836 16.66 14.78 -0.76
N GLU A 837 16.92 16.06 -0.97
CA GLU A 837 17.31 16.99 0.08
C GLU A 837 16.27 18.11 0.20
N PRO A 838 15.55 18.23 1.34
CA PRO A 838 14.62 19.32 1.57
C PRO A 838 15.37 20.59 1.97
N HIS A 839 15.03 21.71 1.33
CA HIS A 839 15.44 23.04 1.73
C HIS A 839 14.29 23.69 2.51
N PHE A 840 14.51 23.93 3.81
CA PHE A 840 13.52 24.61 4.66
C PHE A 840 13.62 26.12 4.51
N HIS A 841 12.55 26.83 4.83
CA HIS A 841 12.49 28.28 4.84
C HIS A 841 13.51 28.85 5.83
N ASP A 842 14.23 29.90 5.42
CA ASP A 842 15.26 30.56 6.23
C ASP A 842 14.79 31.06 7.60
N LEU A 843 13.48 31.23 7.81
CA LEU A 843 12.94 31.50 9.15
C LEU A 843 13.36 30.41 10.15
N CYS A 844 13.39 29.17 9.69
CA CYS A 844 13.76 27.99 10.48
C CYS A 844 15.26 27.83 10.72
N SER A 845 16.08 28.78 10.25
CA SER A 845 17.52 28.89 10.57
C SER A 845 17.90 30.29 11.07
N SER A 846 16.91 31.19 11.18
CA SER A 846 17.10 32.59 11.56
C SER A 846 17.19 32.79 13.08
N GLN A 847 17.55 34.01 13.48
CA GLN A 847 17.55 34.41 14.89
C GLN A 847 16.15 34.36 15.54
N PHE A 848 15.06 34.38 14.77
CA PHE A 848 13.68 34.40 15.28
C PHE A 848 13.27 33.14 16.02
N ILE A 849 13.98 32.03 15.80
CA ILE A 849 13.71 30.76 16.47
C ILE A 849 14.76 30.43 17.53
N SER A 850 15.73 31.32 17.76
CA SER A 850 16.83 31.09 18.68
C SER A 850 16.38 31.26 20.14
N ASP A 851 16.97 30.47 21.03
CA ASP A 851 16.74 30.58 22.47
C ASP A 851 17.11 31.98 22.98
N GLU A 852 18.15 32.62 22.40
CA GLU A 852 18.56 33.99 22.76
C GLU A 852 17.48 35.03 22.45
N TRP A 853 16.86 34.95 21.27
CA TRP A 853 15.78 35.86 20.88
C TRP A 853 14.53 35.66 21.74
N ILE A 854 14.11 34.41 21.92
CA ILE A 854 12.97 34.08 22.77
C ILE A 854 13.24 34.55 24.21
N TYR A 855 14.44 34.30 24.74
CA TYR A 855 14.87 34.77 26.06
C TYR A 855 14.81 36.30 26.18
N TYR A 856 15.30 37.01 25.15
CA TYR A 856 15.26 38.48 25.11
C TYR A 856 13.83 39.02 25.19
N LEU A 857 12.87 38.40 24.49
CA LEU A 857 11.46 38.79 24.52
C LEU A 857 10.80 38.59 25.90
N TYR A 858 11.27 37.63 26.70
CA TYR A 858 10.79 37.47 28.08
C TYR A 858 11.36 38.52 29.04
N GLY A 859 12.63 38.92 28.85
CA GLY A 859 13.32 39.98 29.60
C GLY A 859 13.48 39.78 31.12
N GLU A 860 14.24 40.69 31.75
CA GLU A 860 14.29 40.86 33.22
C GLU A 860 12.99 41.53 33.72
N GLY A 861 11.90 40.78 33.74
CA GLY A 861 10.71 41.03 34.58
C GLY A 861 9.79 42.22 34.25
N ASN A 862 10.11 43.09 33.27
CA ASN A 862 9.41 44.37 33.09
C ASN A 862 8.73 44.61 31.72
N LEU A 863 8.69 43.65 30.79
CA LEU A 863 8.02 43.86 29.48
C LEU A 863 6.49 43.72 29.56
N PHE A 864 5.96 42.81 30.38
CA PHE A 864 4.52 42.54 30.48
C PHE A 864 3.69 43.69 31.04
N HIS A 865 4.29 44.56 31.86
CA HIS A 865 3.61 45.74 32.41
C HIS A 865 3.49 46.89 31.39
N ARG A 866 4.23 46.85 30.28
CA ARG A 866 4.35 47.97 29.34
C ARG A 866 3.36 47.93 28.18
N PHE A 867 2.79 46.76 27.89
CA PHE A 867 1.97 46.53 26.70
C PHE A 867 0.57 46.06 27.07
N SER A 868 -0.41 46.39 26.24
CA SER A 868 -1.79 45.89 26.35
C SER A 868 -1.95 44.56 25.61
N PHE A 869 -3.04 43.82 25.86
CA PHE A 869 -3.27 42.49 25.29
C PHE A 869 -3.43 42.51 23.75
N ASP A 870 -3.78 43.66 23.18
CA ASP A 870 -3.89 43.91 21.75
C ASP A 870 -2.55 44.27 21.09
N ASP A 871 -1.50 44.54 21.87
CA ASP A 871 -0.13 44.69 21.39
C ASP A 871 0.55 43.31 21.31
N TYR A 872 1.07 42.96 20.14
CA TYR A 872 1.60 41.61 19.91
C TYR A 872 2.78 41.29 20.84
N ARG A 873 3.53 42.31 21.28
CA ARG A 873 4.69 42.17 22.18
C ARG A 873 4.31 41.58 23.54
N TYR A 874 3.04 41.70 23.92
CA TYR A 874 2.51 41.12 25.13
C TYR A 874 2.53 39.58 25.10
N SER A 875 2.26 38.97 23.94
CA SER A 875 2.26 37.51 23.74
C SER A 875 3.39 36.98 22.85
N ALA A 876 4.25 37.88 22.35
CA ALA A 876 5.36 37.57 21.44
C ALA A 876 6.22 36.38 21.86
N PRO A 877 6.61 36.21 23.15
CA PRO A 877 7.44 35.07 23.52
C PRO A 877 6.81 33.71 23.19
N GLY A 878 5.49 33.57 23.38
CA GLY A 878 4.74 32.38 22.99
C GLY A 878 4.67 32.19 21.48
N GLN A 879 4.49 33.28 20.72
CA GLN A 879 4.43 33.27 19.26
C GLN A 879 5.74 32.76 18.63
N PHE A 880 6.89 33.25 19.09
CA PHE A 880 8.19 32.81 18.57
C PHE A 880 8.60 31.42 19.05
N LEU A 881 8.16 31.01 20.25
CA LEU A 881 8.32 29.62 20.72
C LEU A 881 7.54 28.63 19.83
N LEU A 882 6.33 28.99 19.40
CA LEU A 882 5.55 28.21 18.43
C LEU A 882 6.26 28.12 17.09
N LEU A 883 6.75 29.25 16.57
CA LEU A 883 7.50 29.27 15.31
C LEU A 883 8.72 28.34 15.36
N SER A 884 9.51 28.41 16.44
CA SER A 884 10.65 27.52 16.68
C SER A 884 10.23 26.04 16.72
N SER A 885 9.15 25.74 17.45
CA SER A 885 8.63 24.38 17.57
C SER A 885 8.11 23.85 16.23
N PHE A 886 7.38 24.66 15.45
CA PHE A 886 6.88 24.26 14.14
C PHE A 886 8.00 24.03 13.13
N CYS A 887 9.04 24.85 13.14
CA CYS A 887 10.24 24.61 12.34
C CYS A 887 10.88 23.26 12.68
N LYS A 888 11.10 22.99 13.98
CA LYS A 888 11.69 21.72 14.45
C LYS A 888 10.82 20.52 14.09
N LEU A 889 9.52 20.56 14.39
CA LEU A 889 8.61 19.44 14.13
C LEU A 889 8.42 19.18 12.63
N SER A 890 8.42 20.24 11.80
CA SER A 890 8.36 20.08 10.35
C SER A 890 9.63 19.41 9.81
N GLN A 891 10.81 19.85 10.27
CA GLN A 891 12.09 19.24 9.90
C GLN A 891 12.15 17.76 10.31
N GLU A 892 11.80 17.45 11.56
CA GLU A 892 11.74 16.06 12.04
C GLU A 892 10.78 15.21 11.20
N LYS A 893 9.55 15.68 10.94
CA LYS A 893 8.55 14.94 10.17
C LYS A 893 9.00 14.68 8.73
N VAL A 894 9.56 15.68 8.06
CA VAL A 894 10.03 15.57 6.67
C VAL A 894 11.24 14.64 6.58
N ASN A 895 12.25 14.83 7.43
CA ASN A 895 13.45 14.01 7.41
C ASN A 895 13.14 12.55 7.73
N HIS A 896 12.25 12.30 8.69
CA HIS A 896 11.81 10.95 9.03
C HIS A 896 11.09 10.29 7.85
N THR A 897 10.16 11.01 7.22
CA THR A 897 9.40 10.48 6.07
C THR A 897 10.30 10.20 4.87
N LEU A 898 11.25 11.10 4.56
CA LEU A 898 12.23 10.88 3.49
C LEU A 898 13.17 9.71 3.79
N SER A 899 13.66 9.57 5.02
CA SER A 899 14.52 8.44 5.42
C SER A 899 13.79 7.11 5.21
N ARG A 900 12.48 7.04 5.56
CA ARG A 900 11.65 5.86 5.33
C ARG A 900 11.43 5.57 3.85
N LEU A 901 11.18 6.61 3.02
CA LEU A 901 11.10 6.43 1.57
C LEU A 901 12.42 5.87 1.02
N LEU A 902 13.55 6.47 1.37
CA LEU A 902 14.86 6.09 0.84
C LEU A 902 15.26 4.66 1.25
N ALA A 903 14.87 4.24 2.47
CA ALA A 903 15.04 2.86 2.95
C ALA A 903 14.07 1.85 2.30
N SER A 904 12.95 2.31 1.72
CA SER A 904 11.98 1.45 1.04
C SER A 904 12.45 1.02 -0.35
N TYR A 905 11.67 0.16 -1.00
CA TYR A 905 12.03 -0.43 -2.29
C TYR A 905 11.14 0.06 -3.42
N PHE A 906 11.77 0.44 -4.54
CA PHE A 906 11.11 0.55 -5.84
C PHE A 906 10.92 -0.85 -6.42
N ILE A 907 9.67 -1.23 -6.69
CA ILE A 907 9.31 -2.55 -7.20
C ILE A 907 8.96 -2.46 -8.68
N ASN A 908 9.76 -3.11 -9.53
CA ASN A 908 9.42 -3.26 -10.93
C ASN A 908 10.04 -4.51 -11.56
N SER A 909 9.23 -5.27 -12.30
CA SER A 909 9.68 -6.49 -12.99
C SER A 909 10.34 -6.19 -14.35
N GLN A 910 10.07 -5.02 -14.92
CA GLN A 910 10.64 -4.57 -16.19
C GLN A 910 11.54 -3.35 -15.99
N LEU A 911 12.58 -3.24 -16.81
CA LEU A 911 13.42 -2.04 -16.85
C LEU A 911 12.62 -0.89 -17.47
N LEU A 912 12.37 0.18 -16.71
CA LEU A 912 11.74 1.39 -17.24
C LEU A 912 12.74 2.19 -18.07
N SER A 913 12.26 2.89 -19.10
CA SER A 913 13.02 3.98 -19.70
C SER A 913 13.20 5.14 -18.72
N GLU A 914 14.23 5.95 -18.93
CA GLU A 914 14.56 7.11 -18.09
C GLU A 914 13.37 8.06 -17.86
N ASN A 915 12.64 8.43 -18.91
CA ASN A 915 11.46 9.31 -18.80
C ASN A 915 10.35 8.71 -17.92
N HIS A 916 10.02 7.43 -18.14
CA HIS A 916 9.01 6.74 -17.34
C HIS A 916 9.45 6.55 -15.88
N LEU A 917 10.75 6.34 -15.62
CA LEU A 917 11.26 6.29 -14.25
C LEU A 917 11.07 7.65 -13.56
N ILE A 918 11.43 8.75 -14.22
CA ILE A 918 11.26 10.11 -13.68
C ILE A 918 9.78 10.37 -13.35
N GLU A 919 8.87 10.09 -14.29
CA GLU A 919 7.44 10.25 -14.09
C GLU A 919 6.92 9.45 -12.87
N GLN A 920 7.36 8.20 -12.70
CA GLN A 920 7.00 7.38 -11.56
C GLN A 920 7.53 7.97 -10.24
N ILE A 921 8.77 8.46 -10.21
CA ILE A 921 9.35 9.08 -9.02
C ILE A 921 8.61 10.38 -8.67
N GLU A 922 8.30 11.23 -9.65
CA GLU A 922 7.53 12.45 -9.41
C GLU A 922 6.15 12.17 -8.81
N ILE A 923 5.43 11.15 -9.30
CA ILE A 923 4.14 10.73 -8.72
C ILE A 923 4.31 10.32 -7.25
N ILE A 924 5.35 9.53 -6.95
CA ILE A 924 5.62 9.04 -5.59
C ILE A 924 5.97 10.21 -4.65
N LEU A 925 6.77 11.17 -5.11
CA LEU A 925 7.15 12.34 -4.32
C LEU A 925 5.97 13.28 -4.07
N ASN A 926 5.18 13.59 -5.10
CA ASN A 926 3.98 14.42 -4.96
C ASN A 926 2.97 13.79 -3.99
N ARG A 927 2.81 12.46 -4.04
CA ARG A 927 1.98 11.73 -3.08
C ARG A 927 2.53 11.90 -1.66
N LEU A 928 3.81 11.58 -1.45
CA LEU A 928 4.45 11.63 -0.14
C LEU A 928 4.39 13.03 0.48
N GLN A 929 4.63 14.07 -0.32
CA GLN A 929 4.46 15.46 0.12
C GLN A 929 3.04 15.71 0.62
N SER A 930 2.03 15.43 -0.21
CA SER A 930 0.64 15.70 0.14
C SER A 930 0.16 14.93 1.38
N THR A 931 0.53 13.65 1.53
CA THR A 931 0.12 12.85 2.69
C THR A 931 0.82 13.29 3.97
N THR A 932 2.10 13.64 3.89
CA THR A 932 2.89 14.13 5.03
C THR A 932 2.36 15.45 5.54
N PHE A 933 2.01 16.38 4.64
CA PHE A 933 1.49 17.70 4.98
C PHE A 933 0.12 17.58 5.65
N ASN A 934 -0.79 16.83 5.02
CA ASN A 934 -2.13 16.59 5.52
C ASN A 934 -2.14 15.95 6.91
N SER A 935 -1.31 14.92 7.14
CA SER A 935 -1.17 14.27 8.45
C SER A 935 -0.73 15.25 9.55
N PHE A 936 0.23 16.12 9.26
CA PHE A 936 0.71 17.13 10.21
C PHE A 936 -0.36 18.18 10.51
N LEU A 937 -1.05 18.70 9.48
CA LEU A 937 -2.07 19.74 9.63
C LEU A 937 -3.32 19.23 10.32
N ASN A 938 -3.76 18.00 10.06
CA ASN A 938 -4.90 17.40 10.75
C ASN A 938 -4.66 17.31 12.24
N LEU A 939 -3.47 16.86 12.65
CA LEU A 939 -3.10 16.77 14.05
C LEU A 939 -3.05 18.17 14.71
N LEU A 940 -2.42 19.14 14.05
CA LEU A 940 -2.38 20.53 14.53
C LEU A 940 -3.80 21.10 14.70
N ASN A 941 -4.65 20.91 13.70
CA ASN A 941 -6.04 21.39 13.72
C ASN A 941 -6.84 20.68 14.81
N LEU A 942 -6.70 19.36 14.98
CA LEU A 942 -7.36 18.64 16.07
C LEU A 942 -6.96 19.21 17.43
N ILE A 943 -5.66 19.39 17.70
CA ILE A 943 -5.18 19.98 18.97
C ILE A 943 -5.72 21.40 19.17
N ARG A 944 -5.63 22.24 18.13
CA ARG A 944 -6.11 23.64 18.13
C ARG A 944 -7.60 23.72 18.46
N GLU A 945 -8.42 22.89 17.80
CA GLU A 945 -9.87 22.85 18.02
C GLU A 945 -10.24 22.33 19.41
N ILE A 946 -9.56 21.30 19.93
CA ILE A 946 -9.86 20.76 21.27
C ILE A 946 -9.47 21.75 22.37
N ILE A 947 -8.34 22.46 22.22
CA ILE A 947 -7.94 23.52 23.17
C ILE A 947 -8.95 24.67 23.14
N GLY A 948 -9.32 25.14 21.95
CA GLY A 948 -10.27 26.24 21.78
C GLY A 948 -11.68 25.89 22.26
N SER A 949 -12.16 24.69 21.94
CA SER A 949 -13.47 24.17 22.33
C SER A 949 -13.62 24.04 23.85
N ASN A 950 -12.55 23.67 24.54
CA ASN A 950 -12.52 23.64 26.00
C ASN A 950 -12.32 25.02 26.65
N MET A 951 -12.15 26.07 25.84
CA MET A 951 -11.91 27.45 26.28
C MET A 951 -10.72 27.55 27.24
N ILE A 952 -9.64 26.79 26.99
CA ILE A 952 -8.53 26.71 27.95
C ILE A 952 -7.83 28.05 28.10
N MET A 953 -7.71 28.56 29.32
CA MET A 953 -7.07 29.85 29.60
C MET A 953 -5.56 29.82 29.32
N ASN A 954 -5.03 30.94 28.82
CA ASN A 954 -3.59 31.15 28.76
C ASN A 954 -3.11 32.15 29.82
N VAL A 955 -1.84 32.04 30.21
CA VAL A 955 -1.17 32.86 31.23
C VAL A 955 -1.22 34.36 30.89
N TRP A 956 -1.27 34.70 29.60
CA TRP A 956 -1.38 36.09 29.14
C TRP A 956 -2.79 36.65 29.30
N SER A 957 -3.82 35.82 29.50
CA SER A 957 -5.22 36.27 29.49
C SER A 957 -5.60 37.00 28.20
N THR A 958 -5.00 36.59 27.06
CA THR A 958 -5.35 37.14 25.74
C THR A 958 -6.65 36.55 25.20
N ASN A 959 -7.09 35.39 25.70
CA ASN A 959 -8.37 34.80 25.32
C ASN A 959 -9.49 35.13 26.30
N TRP A 960 -9.23 34.99 27.60
CA TRP A 960 -10.17 35.25 28.68
C TRP A 960 -9.45 35.94 29.82
N GLU A 961 -10.10 36.92 30.44
CA GLU A 961 -9.58 37.68 31.57
C GLU A 961 -10.46 37.53 32.81
N TYR A 962 -9.90 37.75 34.00
CA TYR A 962 -10.71 37.73 35.22
C TYR A 962 -11.45 39.06 35.43
N SER A 963 -12.72 38.95 35.81
CA SER A 963 -13.60 40.05 36.18
C SER A 963 -13.78 40.07 37.71
N PHE A 964 -13.55 41.24 38.32
CA PHE A 964 -13.66 41.45 39.77
C PHE A 964 -14.71 42.51 40.08
N GLN A 965 -15.61 42.20 41.01
CA GLN A 965 -16.51 43.20 41.58
C GLN A 965 -15.85 43.82 42.83
N ALA A 966 -15.77 45.15 42.85
CA ALA A 966 -14.93 45.93 43.77
C ALA A 966 -15.38 45.96 45.25
N GLU A 967 -16.40 45.19 45.63
CA GLU A 967 -17.02 45.29 46.95
C GLU A 967 -17.12 43.91 47.61
N PHE A 968 -16.52 43.78 48.80
CA PHE A 968 -16.58 42.67 49.76
C PHE A 968 -15.44 41.62 49.77
N ILE A 969 -15.21 41.12 50.99
CA ILE A 969 -14.17 40.19 51.41
C ILE A 969 -14.69 38.77 51.12
N LEU A 970 -14.11 38.08 50.13
CA LEU A 970 -14.44 36.73 49.61
C LEU A 970 -15.59 36.67 48.59
N GLN A 971 -15.26 36.70 47.28
CA GLN A 971 -16.19 36.37 46.20
C GLN A 971 -15.60 35.34 45.21
N VAL A 972 -16.46 34.74 44.39
CA VAL A 972 -16.07 33.91 43.23
C VAL A 972 -15.34 34.79 42.23
N ALA A 973 -14.14 34.40 41.80
CA ALA A 973 -13.50 35.05 40.67
C ALA A 973 -14.23 34.62 39.40
N ARG A 974 -14.68 35.56 38.57
CA ARG A 974 -15.35 35.27 37.29
C ARG A 974 -14.39 35.53 36.14
N THR A 975 -14.68 34.93 35.00
CA THR A 975 -13.92 35.10 33.76
C THR A 975 -14.81 35.65 32.66
N GLU A 976 -14.23 36.51 31.83
CA GLU A 976 -14.91 37.15 30.71
C GLU A 976 -14.06 37.00 29.43
N PRO A 977 -14.69 36.79 28.26
CA PRO A 977 -13.96 36.62 27.01
C PRO A 977 -13.42 37.95 26.49
N VAL A 978 -12.16 37.95 26.02
CA VAL A 978 -11.51 39.11 25.42
C VAL A 978 -12.07 39.38 24.01
N ASN A 979 -12.12 40.66 23.62
CA ASN A 979 -12.56 41.08 22.28
C ASN A 979 -11.38 41.62 21.46
N TYR A 980 -11.26 41.15 20.22
CA TYR A 980 -10.36 41.67 19.21
C TYR A 980 -11.20 42.30 18.09
N GLY A 981 -11.39 43.62 18.14
CA GLY A 981 -12.36 44.32 17.29
C GLY A 981 -13.79 43.83 17.56
N GLU A 982 -14.48 43.34 16.53
CA GLU A 982 -15.82 42.75 16.63
C GLU A 982 -15.82 41.24 16.95
N CYS A 983 -14.63 40.63 17.08
CA CYS A 983 -14.47 39.20 17.31
C CYS A 983 -14.30 38.89 18.80
N ASN A 984 -15.19 38.08 19.37
CA ASN A 984 -15.20 37.68 20.78
C ASN A 984 -14.58 36.28 20.97
N CYS A 985 -13.59 36.15 21.85
CA CYS A 985 -12.87 34.90 22.08
C CYS A 985 -13.72 33.75 22.64
N GLY A 986 -14.87 34.03 23.27
CA GLY A 986 -15.84 33.02 23.71
C GLY A 986 -16.78 32.54 22.60
N LEU A 987 -16.89 33.27 21.49
CA LEU A 987 -17.59 32.84 20.28
C LEU A 987 -16.66 32.19 19.25
N SER A 988 -15.42 32.64 19.19
CA SER A 988 -14.41 32.08 18.31
C SER A 988 -13.03 32.25 18.92
N PHE A 989 -12.36 31.14 19.20
CA PHE A 989 -10.99 31.19 19.67
C PHE A 989 -9.98 31.64 18.60
N LYS A 990 -10.41 31.80 17.34
CA LYS A 990 -9.58 32.20 16.19
C LYS A 990 -9.48 33.73 16.01
N CYS A 991 -10.04 34.52 16.93
CA CYS A 991 -10.01 35.97 16.80
C CYS A 991 -8.58 36.50 16.81
N THR A 992 -8.28 37.38 15.86
CA THR A 992 -7.02 38.10 15.75
C THR A 992 -7.25 39.55 15.29
N GLN A 993 -6.31 40.43 15.60
CA GLN A 993 -6.27 41.83 15.22
C GLN A 993 -4.84 42.24 14.89
N SER A 994 -4.69 43.18 13.94
CA SER A 994 -3.38 43.71 13.58
C SER A 994 -2.82 44.66 14.65
N SER A 995 -1.54 44.51 14.95
CA SER A 995 -0.75 45.29 15.90
C SER A 995 0.54 45.78 15.26
N GLY A 996 0.49 46.90 14.52
CA GLY A 996 1.66 47.47 13.83
C GLY A 996 2.19 46.67 12.63
N GLY A 997 1.67 45.46 12.41
CA GLY A 997 1.91 44.57 11.27
C GLY A 997 2.01 43.08 11.67
N MET A 998 2.47 42.80 12.90
CA MET A 998 2.25 41.51 13.56
C MET A 998 0.78 41.37 14.00
N MET A 999 0.35 40.16 14.35
CA MET A 999 -1.00 39.91 14.85
C MET A 999 -1.00 39.67 16.37
N SER A 1000 -2.09 40.06 17.01
CA SER A 1000 -2.48 39.70 18.37
C SER A 1000 -3.82 38.98 18.32
N GLY A 1001 -4.12 38.08 19.25
CA GLY A 1001 -5.35 37.30 19.19
C GLY A 1001 -5.55 36.43 20.41
N CYS A 1002 -6.65 35.67 20.44
CA CYS A 1002 -7.04 34.89 21.61
C CYS A 1002 -5.91 33.99 22.10
N TYR A 1003 -5.23 33.30 21.17
CA TYR A 1003 -4.04 32.51 21.47
C TYR A 1003 -2.81 33.03 20.71
N PRO A 1004 -1.60 32.90 21.29
CA PRO A 1004 -0.34 33.09 20.57
C PRO A 1004 -0.28 32.26 19.27
N LEU A 1005 -0.85 31.05 19.27
CA LEU A 1005 -1.00 30.21 18.07
C LEU A 1005 -1.73 30.93 16.93
N GLU A 1006 -2.91 31.48 17.20
CA GLU A 1006 -3.70 32.17 16.18
C GLU A 1006 -2.98 33.41 15.67
N SER A 1007 -2.32 34.12 16.60
CA SER A 1007 -1.53 35.31 16.30
C SER A 1007 -0.39 34.99 15.34
N ILE A 1008 0.44 33.98 15.63
CA ILE A 1008 1.58 33.65 14.76
C ILE A 1008 1.12 33.09 13.42
N LEU A 1009 0.09 32.23 13.41
CA LEU A 1009 -0.44 31.64 12.18
C LEU A 1009 -0.98 32.70 11.21
N GLN A 1010 -1.66 33.72 11.70
CA GLN A 1010 -2.20 34.82 10.87
C GLN A 1010 -1.18 35.93 10.58
N THR A 1011 -0.01 35.91 11.22
CA THR A 1011 1.06 36.89 10.96
C THR A 1011 1.58 36.71 9.53
N LYS A 1012 1.79 37.83 8.84
CA LYS A 1012 2.29 37.84 7.45
C LYS A 1012 3.81 37.78 7.40
N LEU A 1013 4.33 37.12 6.38
CA LEU A 1013 5.76 36.88 6.20
C LEU A 1013 6.59 38.17 6.10
N TYR A 1014 6.08 39.23 5.47
CA TYR A 1014 6.83 40.49 5.28
C TYR A 1014 7.32 41.10 6.60
N CYS A 1015 6.64 40.82 7.72
CA CYS A 1015 7.05 41.33 9.02
C CYS A 1015 8.40 40.79 9.48
N PHE A 1016 8.72 39.56 9.08
CA PHE A 1016 10.04 38.98 9.32
C PHE A 1016 11.12 39.53 8.40
N TYR A 1017 10.79 40.41 7.44
CA TYR A 1017 11.75 41.08 6.56
C TYR A 1017 11.84 42.60 6.84
N ASP A 1018 11.01 43.12 7.74
CA ASP A 1018 10.93 44.55 8.07
C ASP A 1018 11.00 44.77 9.59
N GLN A 1019 12.13 45.33 10.05
CA GLN A 1019 12.33 45.67 11.46
C GLN A 1019 11.25 46.62 11.99
N ASN A 1020 10.70 47.53 11.16
CA ASN A 1020 9.64 48.44 11.59
C ASN A 1020 8.30 47.72 11.79
N CYS A 1021 8.07 46.58 11.12
CA CYS A 1021 6.89 45.77 11.40
C CYS A 1021 6.99 45.09 12.77
N ILE A 1022 8.14 44.46 13.05
CA ILE A 1022 8.40 43.81 14.34
C ILE A 1022 8.42 44.87 15.44
N ASP A 1023 9.06 46.01 15.21
CA ASP A 1023 9.24 47.00 16.25
C ASP A 1023 9.07 48.42 15.76
N SER A 1024 7.81 48.78 15.54
CA SER A 1024 7.43 50.14 15.18
C SER A 1024 7.87 51.20 16.20
N SER A 1025 8.20 50.80 17.44
CA SER A 1025 8.61 51.70 18.53
C SER A 1025 10.12 51.78 18.76
N GLY A 1026 10.93 50.92 18.11
CA GLY A 1026 12.39 50.86 18.31
C GLY A 1026 12.83 50.40 19.71
N ASN A 1027 11.99 49.64 20.43
CA ASN A 1027 12.24 49.11 21.76
C ASN A 1027 13.06 47.80 21.79
N PHE A 1028 13.15 47.09 20.67
CA PHE A 1028 13.88 45.85 20.49
C PHE A 1028 15.29 46.10 19.92
N THR A 1029 16.21 45.20 20.24
CA THR A 1029 17.54 45.17 19.60
C THR A 1029 17.38 45.04 18.09
N SER A 1030 18.19 45.77 17.32
CA SER A 1030 18.16 45.66 15.86
C SER A 1030 18.51 44.24 15.44
N LEU A 1031 17.57 43.54 14.81
CA LEU A 1031 17.75 42.18 14.36
C LEU A 1031 18.51 42.18 13.03
N ASN A 1032 19.45 41.26 12.86
CA ASN A 1032 20.15 41.13 11.58
C ASN A 1032 19.24 40.44 10.56
N MET A 1033 18.39 41.21 9.89
CA MET A 1033 17.44 40.68 8.89
C MET A 1033 18.07 40.34 7.54
N SER A 1034 19.31 40.79 7.32
CA SER A 1034 20.00 40.66 6.03
C SER A 1034 20.35 39.21 5.64
N THR A 1035 20.13 38.26 6.55
CA THR A 1035 20.39 36.83 6.36
C THR A 1035 19.21 36.04 5.80
N LEU A 1036 18.00 36.63 5.70
CA LEU A 1036 16.86 35.97 5.08
C LEU A 1036 16.94 36.12 3.56
N GLU A 1037 17.04 35.01 2.83
CA GLU A 1037 16.97 35.04 1.37
C GLU A 1037 15.53 35.27 0.90
N LYS A 1038 15.40 35.48 -0.41
CA LYS A 1038 14.10 35.70 -1.05
C LYS A 1038 13.32 34.38 -1.05
N SER A 1039 12.24 34.34 -0.25
CA SER A 1039 11.32 33.20 -0.20
C SER A 1039 10.59 32.97 -1.53
N GLN A 1040 10.26 31.71 -1.85
CA GLN A 1040 9.32 31.38 -2.91
C GLN A 1040 7.91 31.87 -2.60
N PHE A 1041 7.59 32.00 -1.31
CA PHE A 1041 6.29 32.46 -0.85
C PHE A 1041 6.17 33.97 -1.07
N ASN A 1042 4.96 34.43 -1.39
CA ASN A 1042 4.66 35.85 -1.41
C ASN A 1042 4.85 36.42 0.00
N LEU A 1043 5.53 37.56 0.14
CA LEU A 1043 5.72 38.20 1.46
C LEU A 1043 4.38 38.57 2.14
N ASN A 1044 3.29 38.67 1.39
CA ASN A 1044 1.94 38.85 1.95
C ASN A 1044 1.27 37.56 2.43
N SER A 1045 1.87 36.38 2.20
CA SER A 1045 1.39 35.10 2.72
C SER A 1045 1.53 35.04 4.24
N THR A 1046 0.66 34.27 4.89
CA THR A 1046 0.68 34.05 6.34
C THR A 1046 1.65 32.94 6.72
N ILE A 1047 2.09 32.90 7.98
CA ILE A 1047 2.89 31.77 8.49
C ILE A 1047 2.12 30.45 8.40
N GLU A 1048 0.80 30.45 8.58
CA GLU A 1048 -0.04 29.27 8.34
C GLU A 1048 0.13 28.73 6.91
N SER A 1049 0.22 29.61 5.90
CA SER A 1049 0.42 29.20 4.50
C SER A 1049 1.79 28.54 4.27
N ILE A 1050 2.81 28.97 5.00
CA ILE A 1050 4.16 28.40 4.95
C ILE A 1050 4.19 27.07 5.69
N LEU A 1051 3.54 27.00 6.86
CA LEU A 1051 3.39 25.78 7.66
C LEU A 1051 2.56 24.71 6.93
N ASN A 1052 1.60 25.11 6.10
CA ASN A 1052 0.84 24.21 5.24
C ASN A 1052 1.73 23.47 4.20
N ASN A 1053 2.97 23.93 4.01
CA ASN A 1053 4.01 23.28 3.22
C ASN A 1053 5.18 22.78 4.11
N LEU A 1054 4.94 22.54 5.41
CA LEU A 1054 5.93 22.10 6.39
C LEU A 1054 7.19 22.98 6.45
N MET A 1055 7.03 24.29 6.25
CA MET A 1055 8.14 25.24 6.20
C MET A 1055 9.18 24.91 5.12
N ILE A 1056 8.78 24.26 4.02
CA ILE A 1056 9.67 23.87 2.91
C ILE A 1056 9.64 24.93 1.81
N GLU A 1057 10.83 25.30 1.33
CA GLU A 1057 11.02 26.12 0.13
C GLU A 1057 11.13 25.22 -1.11
N GLU A 1058 12.01 24.22 -1.10
CA GLU A 1058 12.18 23.34 -2.26
C GLU A 1058 12.67 21.94 -1.88
N TYR A 1059 12.44 20.97 -2.76
CA TYR A 1059 13.07 19.65 -2.69
C TYR A 1059 14.08 19.50 -3.82
N LYS A 1060 15.36 19.37 -3.48
CA LYS A 1060 16.41 19.04 -4.45
C LYS A 1060 16.42 17.54 -4.67
N THR A 1061 15.97 17.11 -5.84
CA THR A 1061 15.91 15.69 -6.22
C THR A 1061 17.01 15.38 -7.22
N ASN A 1062 17.85 14.38 -6.92
CA ASN A 1062 18.88 13.87 -7.81
C ASN A 1062 18.63 12.39 -8.10
N LEU A 1063 18.41 12.05 -9.37
CA LEU A 1063 18.10 10.69 -9.83
C LEU A 1063 19.21 10.17 -10.75
N SER A 1064 19.76 8.99 -10.45
CA SER A 1064 20.77 8.31 -11.25
C SER A 1064 20.17 7.13 -12.01
N TYR A 1065 19.84 7.35 -13.29
CA TYR A 1065 19.33 6.28 -14.15
C TYR A 1065 20.35 5.15 -14.36
N GLU A 1066 21.64 5.47 -14.38
CA GLU A 1066 22.72 4.48 -14.49
C GLU A 1066 22.75 3.53 -13.28
N ASN A 1067 22.63 4.06 -12.07
CA ASN A 1067 22.56 3.23 -10.86
C ASN A 1067 21.31 2.36 -10.88
N TYR A 1068 20.15 2.92 -11.26
CA TYR A 1068 18.92 2.16 -11.42
C TYR A 1068 19.09 0.99 -12.41
N PHE A 1069 19.66 1.25 -13.60
CA PHE A 1069 19.94 0.22 -14.60
C PHE A 1069 20.86 -0.88 -14.05
N ASN A 1070 21.93 -0.48 -13.35
CA ASN A 1070 22.92 -1.38 -12.78
C ASN A 1070 22.37 -2.22 -11.62
N GLN A 1071 21.36 -1.72 -10.88
CA GLN A 1071 20.67 -2.49 -9.85
C GLN A 1071 19.64 -3.44 -10.46
N CYS A 1072 18.84 -2.99 -11.44
CA CYS A 1072 17.89 -3.85 -12.17
C CYS A 1072 18.59 -5.05 -12.84
N GLN A 1073 19.82 -4.86 -13.34
CA GLN A 1073 20.62 -5.87 -14.06
C GLN A 1073 19.79 -6.68 -15.06
N PRO A 1074 19.44 -6.10 -16.23
CA PRO A 1074 18.49 -6.73 -17.15
C PRO A 1074 18.91 -8.15 -17.53
N LEU A 1075 18.06 -9.15 -17.26
CA LEU A 1075 18.31 -10.56 -17.58
C LEU A 1075 18.29 -10.77 -19.10
N SER A 1076 17.24 -10.26 -19.72
CA SER A 1076 17.09 -10.28 -21.17
C SER A 1076 16.16 -9.17 -21.62
N CYS A 1077 16.48 -8.57 -22.78
CA CYS A 1077 15.58 -7.71 -23.52
C CYS A 1077 15.06 -8.43 -24.75
N SER A 1078 13.78 -8.28 -25.05
CA SER A 1078 13.15 -8.83 -26.24
C SER A 1078 12.46 -7.74 -27.04
N TYR A 1079 12.53 -7.82 -28.35
CA TYR A 1079 11.74 -6.99 -29.24
C TYR A 1079 11.28 -7.82 -30.44
N SER A 1080 10.11 -7.47 -30.99
CA SER A 1080 9.47 -8.24 -32.05
C SER A 1080 9.35 -7.41 -33.32
N TYR A 1081 9.73 -7.99 -34.46
CA TYR A 1081 9.49 -7.40 -35.77
C TYR A 1081 9.05 -8.46 -36.78
N ILE A 1082 8.42 -8.00 -37.86
CA ILE A 1082 7.89 -8.88 -38.90
C ILE A 1082 9.03 -9.20 -39.88
N LYS A 1083 9.39 -10.48 -39.99
CA LYS A 1083 10.42 -10.97 -40.92
C LYS A 1083 9.83 -11.89 -41.98
N THR A 1084 10.28 -11.77 -43.22
CA THR A 1084 9.95 -12.68 -44.33
C THR A 1084 10.66 -14.03 -44.17
N HIS A 1085 10.02 -15.12 -44.62
CA HIS A 1085 10.44 -16.52 -44.41
C HIS A 1085 11.90 -16.83 -44.79
N ASP A 1086 12.54 -17.72 -44.03
CA ASP A 1086 13.86 -18.27 -44.37
C ASP A 1086 13.73 -19.33 -45.47
N VAL A 1087 14.33 -19.05 -46.63
CA VAL A 1087 14.30 -19.89 -47.83
C VAL A 1087 14.94 -21.27 -47.53
N THR A 1088 15.89 -21.36 -46.60
CA THR A 1088 16.60 -22.61 -46.30
C THR A 1088 15.73 -23.66 -45.59
N GLN A 1089 14.85 -23.25 -44.67
CA GLN A 1089 13.88 -24.17 -44.02
C GLN A 1089 12.82 -24.67 -45.00
N THR A 1090 12.45 -23.83 -45.97
CA THR A 1090 11.50 -24.18 -47.02
C THR A 1090 12.11 -25.22 -47.97
N ILE A 1091 13.37 -25.02 -48.37
CA ILE A 1091 14.12 -25.96 -49.23
C ILE A 1091 14.30 -27.32 -48.53
N THR A 1092 14.67 -27.36 -47.26
CA THR A 1092 14.85 -28.62 -46.52
C THR A 1092 13.55 -29.41 -46.35
N SER A 1093 12.42 -28.72 -46.13
CA SER A 1093 11.09 -29.34 -46.08
C SER A 1093 10.61 -29.86 -47.44
N LEU A 1094 10.97 -29.18 -48.54
CA LEU A 1094 10.67 -29.62 -49.90
C LEU A 1094 11.49 -30.87 -50.28
N ILE A 1095 12.76 -30.94 -49.86
CA ILE A 1095 13.64 -32.09 -50.10
C ILE A 1095 13.13 -33.34 -49.36
N SER A 1096 12.65 -33.19 -48.12
CA SER A 1096 12.13 -34.32 -47.34
C SER A 1096 10.80 -34.88 -47.89
N LEU A 1097 9.95 -34.04 -48.48
CA LEU A 1097 8.69 -34.44 -49.11
C LEU A 1097 8.86 -35.01 -50.53
N TYR A 1098 9.98 -34.71 -51.20
CA TYR A 1098 10.26 -35.10 -52.58
C TYR A 1098 10.10 -36.60 -52.83
N GLY A 1099 10.59 -37.45 -51.91
CA GLY A 1099 10.52 -38.91 -52.03
C GLY A 1099 9.08 -39.46 -52.10
N GLY A 1100 8.18 -38.95 -51.26
CA GLY A 1100 6.77 -39.33 -51.27
C GLY A 1100 6.00 -38.77 -52.48
N LEU A 1101 6.29 -37.52 -52.87
CA LEU A 1101 5.66 -36.87 -54.02
C LEU A 1101 5.95 -37.60 -55.34
N VAL A 1102 7.17 -38.13 -55.53
CA VAL A 1102 7.55 -38.85 -56.76
C VAL A 1102 6.68 -40.10 -56.97
N ILE A 1103 6.37 -40.83 -55.89
CA ILE A 1103 5.56 -42.04 -55.94
C ILE A 1103 4.10 -41.69 -56.28
N ILE A 1104 3.55 -40.68 -55.61
CA ILE A 1104 2.15 -40.25 -55.79
C ILE A 1104 1.93 -39.69 -57.20
N THR A 1105 2.83 -38.81 -57.68
CA THR A 1105 2.72 -38.22 -59.01
C THR A 1105 2.88 -39.24 -60.14
N ARG A 1106 3.65 -40.31 -59.94
CA ARG A 1106 3.70 -41.46 -60.86
C ARG A 1106 2.38 -42.22 -60.89
N CYS A 1107 1.77 -42.48 -59.74
CA CYS A 1107 0.47 -43.15 -59.67
C CYS A 1107 -0.63 -42.32 -60.34
N LEU A 1108 -0.67 -41.00 -60.08
CA LEU A 1108 -1.59 -40.07 -60.73
C LEU A 1108 -1.40 -40.05 -62.24
N ALA A 1109 -0.15 -40.03 -62.73
CA ALA A 1109 0.13 -40.08 -64.16
C ALA A 1109 -0.35 -41.39 -64.82
N ILE A 1110 -0.20 -42.54 -64.15
CA ILE A 1110 -0.71 -43.83 -64.65
C ILE A 1110 -2.24 -43.83 -64.74
N ILE A 1111 -2.92 -43.30 -63.72
CA ILE A 1111 -4.39 -43.19 -63.69
C ILE A 1111 -4.87 -42.25 -64.79
N PHE A 1112 -4.22 -41.09 -64.94
CA PHE A 1112 -4.59 -40.08 -65.94
C PHE A 1112 -4.39 -40.59 -67.36
N VAL A 1113 -3.33 -41.34 -67.63
CA VAL A 1113 -3.08 -41.96 -68.95
C VAL A 1113 -4.13 -43.03 -69.26
N LYS A 1114 -4.52 -43.85 -68.27
CA LYS A 1114 -5.61 -44.82 -68.43
C LYS A 1114 -6.97 -44.15 -68.71
N ILE A 1115 -7.28 -43.05 -68.04
CA ILE A 1115 -8.51 -42.28 -68.27
C ILE A 1115 -8.46 -41.60 -69.66
N TYR A 1116 -7.32 -41.02 -70.02
CA TYR A 1116 -7.10 -40.40 -71.33
C TYR A 1116 -7.25 -41.40 -72.49
N GLN A 1117 -6.72 -42.62 -72.35
CA GLN A 1117 -6.90 -43.69 -73.32
C GLN A 1117 -8.34 -44.21 -73.38
N ASN A 1118 -9.02 -44.32 -72.23
CA ASN A 1118 -10.42 -44.76 -72.20
C ASN A 1118 -11.36 -43.74 -72.87
N ASN A 1119 -11.03 -42.44 -72.78
CA ASN A 1119 -11.74 -41.38 -73.51
C ASN A 1119 -11.35 -41.32 -75.00
N LYS A 1120 -10.10 -41.67 -75.37
CA LYS A 1120 -9.67 -41.76 -76.78
C LYS A 1120 -10.34 -42.93 -77.52
N ASN A 1121 -10.58 -44.05 -76.83
CA ASN A 1121 -11.26 -45.23 -77.39
C ASN A 1121 -12.79 -45.06 -77.53
N ARG A 1122 -13.38 -43.98 -76.98
CA ARG A 1122 -14.79 -43.61 -77.22
C ARG A 1122 -14.99 -42.71 -78.45
N ILE A 1123 -13.92 -42.19 -79.06
CA ILE A 1123 -14.01 -41.15 -80.10
C ILE A 1123 -13.65 -41.66 -81.52
N ASN A 1124 -13.15 -42.89 -81.68
CA ASN A 1124 -12.89 -43.47 -83.02
C ASN A 1124 -13.29 -44.96 -83.07
N PRO A 1125 -14.46 -45.32 -83.65
CA PRO A 1125 -14.83 -46.70 -83.92
C PRO A 1125 -14.64 -46.98 -85.41
N GLU A 1126 -13.43 -47.29 -85.87
CA GLU A 1126 -13.24 -48.01 -87.13
C GLU A 1126 -11.80 -48.53 -87.21
N ALA A 1127 -11.67 -49.78 -87.67
CA ALA A 1127 -10.47 -50.61 -87.77
C ALA A 1127 -9.99 -51.30 -86.47
N LEU A 1128 -10.53 -52.49 -86.19
CA LEU A 1128 -9.83 -53.73 -86.60
C LEU A 1128 -10.74 -54.95 -86.42
N GLN A 1129 -11.27 -55.45 -87.54
CA GLN A 1129 -11.65 -56.85 -87.71
C GLN A 1129 -10.63 -57.43 -88.68
N GLN A 1130 -9.57 -58.07 -88.19
CA GLN A 1130 -8.81 -59.12 -88.89
C GLN A 1130 -7.75 -59.74 -87.95
N ASN A 1131 -8.20 -60.81 -87.29
CA ASN A 1131 -7.58 -62.11 -87.03
C ASN A 1131 -6.14 -62.30 -86.48
N ILE A 1132 -6.14 -63.12 -85.40
CA ILE A 1132 -5.13 -64.02 -84.81
C ILE A 1132 -4.13 -63.40 -83.84
#